data_AF-A0AB34K6N0-F1
#
_entry.id   AF-A0AB34K6N0-F1
#
_cell.length_a   1.000
_cell.length_b   1.000
_cell.length_c   1.000
_cell.angle_alpha   90.00
_cell.angle_beta   90.00
_cell.angle_gamma   90.00
#
_symmetry.space_group_name_H-M   'P 1'
#
loop_
_entity.id
_entity.type
_entity.pdbx_description
1 polymer ?
#
loop_
_entity_poly.entity_id
_entity_poly.type
_entity_poly.pdbx_seq_one_letter_code
_entity_poly.pdbx_strand_id
1 'polypeptide(L)'
;MRLSIVCSLLHLAATAPKGASKLADILCREGADGYLVKLRPRVGTHSASASSSSHGHDFASALKSRWQLRRSLQDGGGHPNEILFVYSDKLLEGLAARLDDAELDAVLQSDEVEAVEPNCNIRLSPIETESSPSTKSANSTSIRTWGTATKSRTIQADPPSWGLDRIDARYGLDNSYSYGAATGSGVTVYVLDTGVRISHVEFNGRAQAGWSPYCPTGSESGCFSSWFPGGAVGSSCNGHGTHCAGTIAGTQYGVAKAATIVSVQVLNCEGSGSNAGVIAGIEWAVNNASSRPGRSVISMSLGSGVSSSVNAAVAAAHAAGVSVVVAAGNDNENACFSSPASAPDAITVGSTTSSDARSSFSNHGSCVDVFAPGSAISSAWTSSDTAISTISGTSMACPHVAGAVAQLLGLRPELTTTRASEVIACMATPNAVTDLPIGTVNLLLWAGEPMTELSNTNCLFPPLPPSPPAPSPSPPQSPGVCYEDCAYSSDTDCDDGGPGAEFSLCSYGADCIDCGHRPPRPPPPPPPLPSPPTPPSAPYRCSNDCAYSSDSSCDDGGPGAEFAYCDLGEDCADCGNRIWNNITTCYSPPTATAAPRMVPRIVGGGPVEYPRQYPWLVSLQSPSHFCGGTLIHPKWVLTAAHCTIGDSPSSITVRIGVFNVYEWRTDGCVRSHNVIRIINHPQYDPYDNDVSLLELESPSDYPFIQRLEDAASPIGVPGHLVTVAGWGDTSSLGLSSIITYHVEVPIVDQDTCSTSYPGSITDGMICAGLDEGGRDACQGDSGGPLFAIPEGSGVEGAVLIGVVSWGNGCALAGYPGVYARVSSYTDWIWSNIPLPPPPSPPNPPPRPPPTPPPDLPACAARERECLLSAQQQQNKCVCRYVWTSGCAFPAEVQVTCLA
;
A
#
# COMPACT_ATOMS: atom_id res chain seq x y z
N MET A 1 -28.47 25.69 -28.05
CA MET A 1 -28.53 24.76 -26.90
C MET A 1 -27.20 24.60 -26.15
N ARG A 2 -26.26 25.57 -26.20
CA ARG A 2 -24.96 25.53 -25.49
C ARG A 2 -24.84 26.54 -24.34
N LEU A 3 -25.89 27.31 -24.04
CA LEU A 3 -25.89 28.35 -22.99
C LEU A 3 -26.77 28.03 -21.77
N SER A 4 -27.69 27.06 -21.85
CA SER A 4 -28.63 26.80 -20.74
C SER A 4 -28.05 25.95 -19.61
N ILE A 5 -26.99 25.16 -19.86
CA ILE A 5 -26.36 24.31 -18.83
C ILE A 5 -25.44 25.15 -17.91
N VAL A 6 -24.80 26.18 -18.45
CA VAL A 6 -23.88 27.06 -17.69
C VAL A 6 -24.64 27.94 -16.68
N CYS A 7 -25.88 28.34 -16.98
CA CYS A 7 -26.69 29.13 -16.03
C CYS A 7 -27.25 28.31 -14.86
N SER A 8 -27.57 27.03 -15.05
CA SER A 8 -28.07 26.17 -13.97
C SER A 8 -26.97 25.79 -12.96
N LEU A 9 -25.73 25.59 -13.44
CA LEU A 9 -24.58 25.27 -12.58
C LEU A 9 -24.16 26.44 -11.67
N LEU A 10 -24.31 27.69 -12.13
CA LEU A 10 -23.99 28.89 -11.34
C LEU A 10 -25.09 29.28 -10.34
N HIS A 11 -26.33 28.86 -10.53
CA HIS A 11 -27.44 29.18 -9.61
C HIS A 11 -27.56 28.22 -8.41
N LEU A 12 -27.15 26.96 -8.55
CA LEU A 12 -27.17 25.99 -7.44
C LEU A 12 -26.03 26.19 -6.42
N ALA A 13 -24.90 26.76 -6.83
CA ALA A 13 -23.76 27.02 -5.94
C ALA A 13 -24.02 28.18 -4.95
N ALA A 14 -24.99 29.06 -5.21
CA ALA A 14 -25.19 30.30 -4.46
C ALA A 14 -26.24 30.21 -3.34
N THR A 15 -27.01 29.11 -3.22
CA THR A 15 -28.14 29.03 -2.26
C THR A 15 -28.26 27.73 -1.47
N ALA A 16 -27.31 26.79 -1.56
CA ALA A 16 -27.40 25.52 -0.82
C ALA A 16 -27.04 25.68 0.69
N PRO A 17 -27.93 25.31 1.64
CA PRO A 17 -27.58 25.21 3.05
C PRO A 17 -26.82 23.89 3.32
N LYS A 18 -25.68 23.98 4.02
CA LYS A 18 -24.91 22.90 4.69
C LYS A 18 -25.02 21.49 4.07
N GLY A 19 -24.34 21.28 2.95
CA GLY A 19 -24.05 19.96 2.39
C GLY A 19 -22.99 20.10 1.29
N ALA A 20 -21.70 20.09 1.66
CA ALA A 20 -20.61 20.23 0.70
C ALA A 20 -20.49 18.97 -0.19
N SER A 21 -20.76 19.18 -1.48
CA SER A 21 -20.29 18.50 -2.71
C SER A 21 -20.03 16.98 -2.68
N LYS A 22 -21.09 16.16 -2.80
CA LYS A 22 -20.94 14.76 -3.27
C LYS A 22 -20.78 14.64 -4.79
N LEU A 23 -21.06 15.70 -5.54
CA LEU A 23 -20.90 15.74 -7.00
C LEU A 23 -19.47 16.16 -7.35
N ALA A 24 -18.77 15.33 -8.12
CA ALA A 24 -17.43 15.63 -8.61
C ALA A 24 -17.47 16.70 -9.71
N ASP A 25 -16.58 17.69 -9.62
CA ASP A 25 -16.40 18.72 -10.66
C ASP A 25 -15.49 18.18 -11.77
N ILE A 26 -16.06 17.35 -12.65
CA ILE A 26 -15.36 16.68 -13.75
C ILE A 26 -15.89 17.20 -15.09
N LEU A 27 -14.99 17.68 -15.94
CA LEU A 27 -15.31 18.08 -17.31
C LEU A 27 -15.09 16.92 -18.29
N CYS A 28 -16.19 16.32 -18.76
CA CYS A 28 -16.13 15.29 -19.79
C CYS A 28 -15.80 15.90 -21.17
N ARG A 29 -14.63 15.56 -21.74
CA ARG A 29 -14.19 16.05 -23.06
C ARG A 29 -15.15 15.68 -24.20
N GLU A 30 -15.67 14.46 -24.19
CA GLU A 30 -16.58 13.91 -25.20
C GLU A 30 -18.07 13.96 -24.78
N GLY A 31 -18.39 14.76 -23.77
CA GLY A 31 -19.71 14.79 -23.14
C GLY A 31 -19.95 13.63 -22.18
N ALA A 32 -21.08 13.68 -21.48
CA ALA A 32 -21.49 12.70 -20.49
C ALA A 32 -22.87 12.12 -20.83
N ASP A 33 -23.08 10.87 -20.48
CA ASP A 33 -24.36 10.18 -20.61
C ASP A 33 -24.78 9.55 -19.28
N GLY A 34 -25.36 10.38 -18.42
CA GLY A 34 -25.76 10.03 -17.05
C GLY A 34 -24.63 10.19 -16.04
N TYR A 35 -24.74 9.45 -14.94
CA TYR A 35 -23.91 9.55 -13.75
C TYR A 35 -23.49 8.18 -13.24
N LEU A 36 -22.29 8.11 -12.69
CA LEU A 36 -21.82 7.01 -11.86
C LEU A 36 -22.06 7.40 -10.39
N VAL A 37 -22.74 6.54 -9.67
CA VAL A 37 -23.10 6.72 -8.26
C VAL A 37 -22.33 5.68 -7.47
N LYS A 38 -21.39 6.15 -6.65
CA LYS A 38 -20.62 5.34 -5.72
C LYS A 38 -21.31 5.31 -4.37
N LEU A 39 -21.53 4.11 -3.84
CA LEU A 39 -22.16 3.90 -2.54
C LEU A 39 -21.11 3.68 -1.46
N ARG A 40 -21.45 4.05 -0.22
CA ARG A 40 -20.62 3.80 0.95
C ARG A 40 -20.69 2.31 1.33
N PRO A 41 -19.57 1.71 1.78
CA PRO A 41 -19.60 0.37 2.35
C PRO A 41 -20.52 0.28 3.58
N ARG A 42 -21.30 -0.80 3.72
CA ARG A 42 -22.12 -1.02 4.92
C ARG A 42 -21.24 -1.32 6.14
N VAL A 43 -21.41 -0.56 7.23
CA VAL A 43 -20.70 -0.78 8.50
C VAL A 43 -21.53 -1.68 9.44
N GLY A 44 -21.14 -2.96 9.58
CA GLY A 44 -21.34 -3.81 10.78
C GLY A 44 -22.61 -4.68 10.91
N THR A 45 -22.46 -6.00 10.76
CA THR A 45 -22.61 -7.09 11.80
C THR A 45 -22.78 -8.45 11.11
N HIS A 46 -22.15 -9.47 11.68
CA HIS A 46 -22.12 -10.85 11.17
C HIS A 46 -23.51 -11.42 10.82
N SER A 47 -23.67 -11.81 9.55
CA SER A 47 -24.47 -12.96 9.12
C SER A 47 -24.25 -13.17 7.63
N ALA A 48 -23.24 -13.96 7.29
CA ALA A 48 -23.19 -14.65 6.02
C ALA A 48 -24.27 -15.74 6.02
N SER A 49 -25.54 -15.34 5.89
CA SER A 49 -26.61 -16.22 5.43
C SER A 49 -27.83 -15.44 4.96
N ALA A 50 -28.13 -15.62 3.67
CA ALA A 50 -29.45 -15.60 3.03
C ALA A 50 -30.16 -14.26 2.71
N SER A 51 -29.70 -13.55 1.67
CA SER A 51 -30.42 -13.40 0.38
C SER A 51 -29.59 -12.54 -0.58
N SER A 52 -29.53 -12.94 -1.84
CA SER A 52 -28.48 -12.61 -2.82
C SER A 52 -28.64 -11.28 -3.59
N SER A 53 -28.81 -10.14 -2.92
CA SER A 53 -28.73 -8.81 -3.58
C SER A 53 -27.61 -7.96 -2.98
N SER A 54 -26.69 -7.48 -3.82
CA SER A 54 -25.67 -6.51 -3.40
C SER A 54 -26.32 -5.20 -2.96
N HIS A 55 -25.65 -4.41 -2.12
CA HIS A 55 -26.13 -3.11 -1.66
C HIS A 55 -26.55 -2.19 -2.82
N GLY A 56 -25.83 -2.24 -3.95
CA GLY A 56 -26.18 -1.54 -5.18
C GLY A 56 -27.49 -2.01 -5.82
N HIS A 57 -27.82 -3.31 -5.76
CA HIS A 57 -29.10 -3.83 -6.25
C HIS A 57 -30.28 -3.35 -5.39
N ASP A 58 -30.10 -3.28 -4.06
CA ASP A 58 -31.12 -2.74 -3.14
C ASP A 58 -31.37 -1.26 -3.46
N PHE A 59 -30.30 -0.46 -3.58
CA PHE A 59 -30.37 0.96 -3.89
C PHE A 59 -30.99 1.22 -5.29
N ALA A 60 -30.58 0.45 -6.30
CA ALA A 60 -31.18 0.52 -7.63
C ALA A 60 -32.68 0.16 -7.62
N SER A 61 -33.08 -0.81 -6.79
CA SER A 61 -34.49 -1.20 -6.63
C SER A 61 -35.30 -0.11 -5.93
N ALA A 62 -34.72 0.56 -4.93
CA ALA A 62 -35.32 1.72 -4.29
C ALA A 62 -35.52 2.88 -5.29
N LEU A 63 -34.50 3.19 -6.12
CA LEU A 63 -34.60 4.18 -7.19
C LEU A 63 -35.75 3.87 -8.16
N LYS A 64 -35.79 2.65 -8.69
CA LYS A 64 -36.85 2.21 -9.61
C LYS A 64 -38.25 2.33 -8.98
N SER A 65 -38.38 2.01 -7.70
CA SER A 65 -39.64 2.13 -6.96
C SER A 65 -40.09 3.59 -6.82
N ARG A 66 -39.16 4.52 -6.55
CA ARG A 66 -39.45 5.97 -6.52
C ARG A 66 -39.89 6.49 -7.89
N TRP A 67 -39.23 6.06 -8.97
CA TRP A 67 -39.59 6.44 -10.33
C TRP A 67 -41.02 5.97 -10.68
N GLN A 68 -41.38 4.74 -10.31
CA GLN A 68 -42.74 4.22 -10.51
C GLN A 68 -43.78 5.03 -9.72
N LEU A 69 -43.49 5.39 -8.46
CA LEU A 69 -44.36 6.22 -7.65
C LEU A 69 -44.59 7.60 -8.29
N ARG A 70 -43.52 8.29 -8.73
CA ARG A 70 -43.63 9.60 -9.40
C ARG A 70 -44.37 9.51 -10.74
N ARG A 71 -44.15 8.44 -11.50
CA ARG A 71 -44.84 8.18 -12.76
C ARG A 71 -46.34 7.95 -12.58
N SER A 72 -46.76 7.42 -11.43
CA SER A 72 -48.19 7.32 -11.07
C SER A 72 -48.83 8.66 -10.70
N LEU A 73 -48.02 9.70 -10.47
CA LEU A 73 -48.45 11.04 -10.03
C LEU A 73 -48.36 12.12 -11.14
N GLN A 74 -47.75 11.84 -12.29
CA GLN A 74 -47.57 12.78 -13.40
C GLN A 74 -48.13 12.24 -14.72
N ASP A 75 -49.16 12.90 -15.23
CA ASP A 75 -49.76 12.64 -16.55
C ASP A 75 -48.98 13.41 -17.63
N GLY A 76 -48.13 12.71 -18.40
CA GLY A 76 -47.59 13.20 -19.68
C GLY A 76 -46.30 14.04 -19.64
N GLY A 77 -45.15 13.37 -19.68
CA GLY A 77 -43.84 13.98 -19.99
C GLY A 77 -42.73 12.93 -19.88
N GLY A 78 -41.96 12.71 -20.96
CA GLY A 78 -41.06 11.57 -21.15
C GLY A 78 -40.05 11.33 -20.01
N HIS A 79 -39.75 10.06 -19.73
CA HIS A 79 -38.89 9.66 -18.61
C HIS A 79 -37.42 9.59 -19.03
N PRO A 80 -36.56 10.49 -18.52
CA PRO A 80 -35.11 10.46 -18.77
C PRO A 80 -34.34 9.50 -17.84
N ASN A 81 -35.01 8.83 -16.90
CA ASN A 81 -34.38 8.03 -15.86
C ASN A 81 -34.20 6.56 -16.29
N GLU A 82 -32.97 6.07 -16.21
CA GLU A 82 -32.60 4.70 -16.61
C GLU A 82 -31.41 4.20 -15.79
N ILE A 83 -31.47 2.98 -15.26
CA ILE A 83 -30.29 2.31 -14.69
C ILE A 83 -29.54 1.65 -15.84
N LEU A 84 -28.29 2.08 -16.07
CA LEU A 84 -27.42 1.53 -17.10
C LEU A 84 -26.72 0.26 -16.62
N PHE A 85 -26.09 0.32 -15.45
CA PHE A 85 -25.37 -0.80 -14.83
C PHE A 85 -25.55 -0.77 -13.31
N VAL A 86 -25.51 -1.94 -12.68
CA VAL A 86 -25.39 -2.08 -11.23
C VAL A 86 -24.14 -2.91 -10.98
N TYR A 87 -23.23 -2.39 -10.18
CA TYR A 87 -21.95 -3.02 -9.90
C TYR A 87 -22.04 -3.81 -8.59
N SER A 88 -21.26 -4.88 -8.49
CA SER A 88 -21.17 -5.73 -7.31
C SER A 88 -20.20 -5.18 -6.27
N ASP A 89 -20.35 -5.69 -5.05
CA ASP A 89 -19.53 -5.41 -3.89
C ASP A 89 -18.05 -5.81 -4.04
N LYS A 90 -17.73 -6.63 -5.03
CA LYS A 90 -16.35 -7.10 -5.27
C LYS A 90 -15.44 -6.06 -5.91
N LEU A 91 -15.99 -5.06 -6.61
CA LEU A 91 -15.18 -4.10 -7.37
C LEU A 91 -15.47 -2.65 -6.97
N LEU A 92 -16.74 -2.26 -7.06
CA LEU A 92 -17.21 -0.92 -6.76
C LEU A 92 -18.68 -1.05 -6.35
N GLU A 93 -19.00 -0.82 -5.07
CA GLU A 93 -20.40 -0.75 -4.68
C GLU A 93 -21.03 0.50 -5.29
N GLY A 94 -21.94 0.32 -6.24
CA GLY A 94 -22.51 1.45 -6.96
C GLY A 94 -23.35 1.07 -8.17
N LEU A 95 -23.72 2.09 -8.94
CA LEU A 95 -24.47 1.95 -10.18
C LEU A 95 -24.17 3.08 -11.15
N ALA A 96 -24.44 2.84 -12.43
CA ALA A 96 -24.50 3.89 -13.45
C ALA A 96 -25.97 4.13 -13.82
N ALA A 97 -26.38 5.40 -13.90
CA ALA A 97 -27.75 5.76 -14.26
C ALA A 97 -27.85 7.09 -14.99
N ARG A 98 -28.81 7.20 -15.90
CA ARG A 98 -29.35 8.48 -16.37
C ARG A 98 -30.34 8.96 -15.32
N LEU A 99 -30.14 10.18 -14.82
CA LEU A 99 -30.94 10.80 -13.77
C LEU A 99 -31.37 12.19 -14.25
N ASP A 100 -32.64 12.53 -14.08
CA ASP A 100 -33.12 13.91 -14.14
C ASP A 100 -32.63 14.71 -12.91
N ASP A 101 -32.76 16.04 -13.01
CA ASP A 101 -32.33 16.96 -11.95
C ASP A 101 -32.92 16.61 -10.58
N ALA A 102 -34.20 16.18 -10.54
CA ALA A 102 -34.90 15.89 -9.28
C ALA A 102 -34.48 14.56 -8.65
N GLU A 103 -34.09 13.56 -9.44
CA GLU A 103 -33.51 12.31 -8.95
C GLU A 103 -32.03 12.46 -8.63
N LEU A 104 -31.29 13.27 -9.38
CA LEU A 104 -29.90 13.61 -9.07
C LEU A 104 -29.80 14.28 -7.70
N ASP A 105 -30.65 15.28 -7.43
CA ASP A 105 -30.73 15.93 -6.12
C ASP A 105 -31.06 14.93 -5.00
N ALA A 106 -31.99 14.00 -5.25
CA ALA A 106 -32.36 12.96 -4.29
C ALA A 106 -31.23 11.96 -4.02
N VAL A 107 -30.44 11.63 -5.04
CA VAL A 107 -29.24 10.77 -4.91
C VAL A 107 -28.15 11.50 -4.11
N LEU A 108 -27.88 12.78 -4.41
CA LEU A 108 -26.89 13.58 -3.68
C LEU A 108 -27.24 13.75 -2.19
N GLN A 109 -28.54 13.81 -1.87
CA GLN A 109 -29.01 13.90 -0.48
C GLN A 109 -29.00 12.57 0.28
N SER A 110 -28.83 11.42 -0.39
CA SER A 110 -28.87 10.11 0.26
C SER A 110 -27.60 9.83 1.08
N ASP A 111 -27.74 9.41 2.34
CA ASP A 111 -26.61 9.06 3.22
C ASP A 111 -25.85 7.79 2.77
N GLU A 112 -26.47 6.94 1.94
CA GLU A 112 -25.86 5.76 1.34
C GLU A 112 -24.86 6.13 0.22
N VAL A 113 -24.98 7.31 -0.36
CA VAL A 113 -24.14 7.76 -1.47
C VAL A 113 -22.84 8.38 -0.94
N GLU A 114 -21.72 7.85 -1.41
CA GLU A 114 -20.38 8.38 -1.15
C GLU A 114 -20.09 9.54 -2.09
N ALA A 115 -20.21 9.30 -3.40
CA ALA A 115 -19.86 10.25 -4.45
C ALA A 115 -20.69 10.01 -5.71
N VAL A 116 -20.82 11.07 -6.52
CA VAL A 116 -21.45 11.02 -7.85
C VAL A 116 -20.49 11.67 -8.84
N GLU A 117 -20.17 10.98 -9.93
CA GLU A 117 -19.37 11.51 -11.04
C GLU A 117 -20.16 11.45 -12.37
N PRO A 118 -19.93 12.36 -13.33
CA PRO A 118 -20.53 12.24 -14.65
C PRO A 118 -20.00 10.99 -15.37
N ASN A 119 -20.89 10.25 -16.04
CA ASN A 119 -20.51 9.12 -16.88
C ASN A 119 -19.95 9.64 -18.21
N CYS A 120 -18.65 9.94 -18.25
CA CYS A 120 -18.01 10.49 -19.44
C CYS A 120 -17.95 9.48 -20.60
N ASN A 121 -18.14 9.98 -21.81
CA ASN A 121 -17.91 9.22 -23.04
C ASN A 121 -16.41 9.06 -23.30
N ILE A 122 -16.06 7.93 -23.91
CA ILE A 122 -14.72 7.54 -24.32
C ILE A 122 -14.72 7.40 -25.84
N ARG A 123 -13.68 7.88 -26.52
CA ARG A 123 -13.47 7.67 -27.96
C ARG A 123 -12.01 7.36 -28.26
N LEU A 124 -11.77 6.45 -29.19
CA LEU A 124 -10.44 6.21 -29.73
C LEU A 124 -9.90 7.45 -30.44
N SER A 125 -8.59 7.67 -30.31
CA SER A 125 -7.93 8.81 -30.96
C SER A 125 -7.91 8.62 -32.49
N PRO A 126 -8.04 9.69 -33.29
CA PRO A 126 -7.99 9.59 -34.75
C PRO A 126 -6.69 8.98 -35.29
N ILE A 127 -5.56 9.13 -34.59
CA ILE A 127 -4.26 8.56 -34.98
C ILE A 127 -4.25 7.01 -34.96
N GLU A 128 -5.21 6.42 -34.25
CA GLU A 128 -5.38 4.97 -34.06
C GLU A 128 -6.42 4.38 -35.04
N THR A 129 -6.90 5.20 -35.98
CA THR A 129 -7.80 4.79 -37.08
C THR A 129 -7.01 4.58 -38.37
N GLU A 130 -7.52 3.73 -39.29
CA GLU A 130 -6.76 3.30 -40.47
C GLU A 130 -6.03 4.44 -41.21
N SER A 131 -4.70 4.36 -41.27
CA SER A 131 -3.94 5.06 -42.29
C SER A 131 -3.96 4.22 -43.58
N SER A 132 -4.14 4.87 -44.74
CA SER A 132 -4.38 4.22 -46.05
C SER A 132 -3.46 3.01 -46.34
N PRO A 133 -3.96 2.00 -47.08
CA PRO A 133 -3.22 0.77 -47.33
C PRO A 133 -1.96 1.05 -48.14
N SER A 134 -0.78 0.86 -47.54
CA SER A 134 0.43 0.67 -48.33
C SER A 134 0.44 -0.75 -48.85
N THR A 135 0.03 -0.93 -50.11
CA THR A 135 0.21 -2.17 -50.85
C THR A 135 1.71 -2.46 -51.00
N LYS A 136 2.24 -3.32 -50.13
CA LYS A 136 3.45 -4.09 -50.43
C LYS A 136 3.12 -5.57 -50.39
N SER A 137 2.76 -6.07 -51.57
CA SER A 137 2.73 -7.50 -51.89
C SER A 137 4.08 -8.13 -51.56
N ALA A 138 4.18 -8.87 -50.46
CA ALA A 138 5.31 -9.75 -50.21
C ALA A 138 5.12 -11.05 -51.00
N ASN A 139 5.60 -11.03 -52.24
CA ASN A 139 5.75 -12.21 -53.07
C ASN A 139 7.12 -12.82 -52.76
N SER A 140 7.19 -13.91 -52.00
CA SER A 140 8.39 -14.75 -51.93
C SER A 140 8.02 -16.20 -51.62
N THR A 141 7.79 -16.93 -52.70
CA THR A 141 7.86 -18.39 -52.77
C THR A 141 9.27 -18.87 -52.42
N SER A 142 9.42 -19.63 -51.32
CA SER A 142 10.42 -20.70 -51.28
C SER A 142 10.03 -21.77 -50.25
N ILE A 143 9.38 -22.81 -50.77
CA ILE A 143 9.32 -24.12 -50.15
C ILE A 143 10.74 -24.69 -50.18
N ARG A 144 11.33 -24.99 -49.01
CA ARG A 144 12.43 -25.95 -48.91
C ARG A 144 12.13 -27.03 -47.89
N THR A 145 12.36 -28.24 -48.36
CA THR A 145 12.14 -29.56 -47.78
C THR A 145 12.88 -29.81 -46.48
N TRP A 146 12.25 -30.65 -45.67
CA TRP A 146 12.66 -31.17 -44.36
C TRP A 146 14.03 -31.85 -44.37
N GLY A 147 14.90 -31.40 -43.45
CA GLY A 147 16.11 -32.08 -42.98
C GLY A 147 16.04 -32.26 -41.46
N THR A 148 16.42 -33.44 -40.98
CA THR A 148 16.21 -33.96 -39.63
C THR A 148 17.03 -33.27 -38.52
N ALA A 149 16.29 -32.66 -37.59
CA ALA A 149 16.48 -32.47 -36.13
C ALA A 149 17.85 -32.08 -35.54
N THR A 150 17.98 -30.81 -35.07
CA THR A 150 18.20 -30.44 -33.64
C THR A 150 18.10 -28.90 -33.46
N LYS A 151 17.41 -28.42 -32.40
CA LYS A 151 17.27 -27.01 -31.93
C LYS A 151 16.81 -25.95 -32.97
N SER A 152 15.50 -25.71 -33.13
CA SER A 152 14.97 -24.38 -33.55
C SER A 152 13.43 -24.36 -33.58
N ARG A 153 12.80 -23.67 -32.63
CA ARG A 153 11.42 -23.12 -32.77
C ARG A 153 11.11 -21.92 -31.87
N THR A 154 12.09 -21.38 -31.14
CA THR A 154 11.92 -20.31 -30.12
C THR A 154 12.37 -18.92 -30.59
N ILE A 155 12.83 -18.84 -31.83
CA ILE A 155 13.29 -17.60 -32.47
C ILE A 155 12.47 -17.42 -33.75
N GLN A 156 11.90 -16.24 -33.94
CA GLN A 156 11.26 -15.82 -35.17
C GLN A 156 12.20 -14.88 -35.91
N ALA A 157 12.74 -15.35 -37.05
CA ALA A 157 13.50 -14.49 -37.95
C ALA A 157 12.55 -13.54 -38.71
N ASP A 158 13.03 -12.33 -38.98
CA ASP A 158 12.34 -11.26 -39.70
C ASP A 158 10.90 -11.04 -39.19
N PRO A 159 10.71 -10.71 -37.88
CA PRO A 159 9.38 -10.49 -37.35
C PRO A 159 8.66 -9.38 -38.13
N PRO A 160 7.38 -9.56 -38.49
CA PRO A 160 6.68 -8.65 -39.40
C PRO A 160 6.32 -7.30 -38.77
N SER A 161 6.55 -7.14 -37.46
CA SER A 161 6.47 -5.88 -36.74
C SER A 161 7.82 -5.62 -36.07
N TRP A 162 8.40 -4.45 -36.35
CA TRP A 162 9.64 -4.00 -35.72
C TRP A 162 9.51 -3.92 -34.19
N GLY A 163 8.28 -3.77 -33.67
CA GLY A 163 8.04 -3.72 -32.24
C GLY A 163 8.44 -5.01 -31.52
N LEU A 164 8.32 -6.18 -32.18
CA LEU A 164 8.78 -7.45 -31.60
C LEU A 164 10.30 -7.51 -31.50
N ASP A 165 10.99 -7.11 -32.57
CA ASP A 165 12.46 -7.04 -32.66
C ASP A 165 13.04 -6.04 -31.64
N ARG A 166 12.36 -4.90 -31.46
CA ARG A 166 12.85 -3.92 -30.49
C ARG A 166 12.77 -4.41 -29.05
N ILE A 167 11.72 -5.15 -28.67
CA ILE A 167 11.49 -5.48 -27.26
C ILE A 167 12.37 -6.62 -26.75
N ASP A 168 12.94 -7.49 -27.58
CA ASP A 168 13.88 -8.51 -27.10
C ASP A 168 15.35 -8.08 -27.17
N ALA A 169 15.65 -6.97 -27.84
CA ALA A 169 16.96 -6.32 -27.84
C ALA A 169 17.05 -5.16 -26.83
N ARG A 170 18.27 -4.83 -26.37
CA ARG A 170 18.51 -3.61 -25.56
C ARG A 170 18.72 -2.38 -26.44
N TYR A 171 19.24 -2.55 -27.65
CA TYR A 171 19.56 -1.47 -28.57
C TYR A 171 19.34 -1.92 -30.02
N GLY A 172 18.80 -1.01 -30.84
CA GLY A 172 18.64 -1.25 -32.27
C GLY A 172 17.63 -2.34 -32.61
N LEU A 173 17.74 -2.84 -33.83
CA LEU A 173 16.92 -3.91 -34.42
C LEU A 173 17.85 -4.92 -35.08
N ASP A 174 17.69 -6.21 -34.80
CA ASP A 174 18.52 -7.29 -35.33
C ASP A 174 17.77 -8.22 -36.32
N ASN A 175 16.50 -7.90 -36.61
CA ASN A 175 15.56 -8.69 -37.42
C ASN A 175 15.28 -10.08 -36.84
N SER A 176 15.26 -10.20 -35.53
CA SER A 176 14.91 -11.44 -34.83
C SER A 176 13.94 -11.13 -33.69
N TYR A 177 13.13 -12.12 -33.32
CA TYR A 177 12.39 -12.10 -32.07
C TYR A 177 12.56 -13.44 -31.35
N SER A 178 13.33 -13.41 -30.27
CA SER A 178 13.68 -14.56 -29.45
C SER A 178 12.77 -14.57 -28.23
N TYR A 179 11.90 -15.56 -28.13
CA TYR A 179 10.92 -15.67 -27.04
C TYR A 179 11.10 -16.92 -26.17
N GLY A 180 12.06 -17.79 -26.49
CA GLY A 180 12.44 -18.91 -25.61
C GLY A 180 11.24 -19.73 -25.11
N ALA A 181 11.21 -19.99 -23.80
CA ALA A 181 10.06 -20.57 -23.10
C ALA A 181 9.00 -19.52 -22.69
N ALA A 182 9.29 -18.22 -22.84
CA ALA A 182 8.43 -17.08 -22.52
C ALA A 182 7.29 -16.96 -23.54
N THR A 183 6.41 -17.96 -23.60
CA THR A 183 5.33 -18.01 -24.60
C THR A 183 4.02 -17.41 -24.08
N GLY A 184 3.90 -17.18 -22.77
CA GLY A 184 2.64 -16.80 -22.10
C GLY A 184 1.62 -17.93 -22.00
N SER A 185 2.06 -19.19 -22.19
CA SER A 185 1.20 -20.36 -22.05
C SER A 185 0.51 -20.40 -20.69
N GLY A 186 -0.81 -20.64 -20.69
CA GLY A 186 -1.63 -20.72 -19.48
C GLY A 186 -2.12 -19.39 -18.92
N VAL A 187 -1.73 -18.26 -19.52
CA VAL A 187 -2.21 -16.92 -19.16
C VAL A 187 -3.36 -16.50 -20.06
N THR A 188 -4.37 -15.87 -19.47
CA THR A 188 -5.51 -15.27 -20.18
C THR A 188 -5.39 -13.75 -20.17
N VAL A 189 -5.49 -13.13 -21.35
CA VAL A 189 -5.49 -11.68 -21.50
C VAL A 189 -6.87 -11.22 -21.98
N TYR A 190 -7.54 -10.42 -21.15
CA TYR A 190 -8.81 -9.79 -21.44
C TYR A 190 -8.56 -8.48 -22.16
N VAL A 191 -9.01 -8.39 -23.42
CA VAL A 191 -8.84 -7.21 -24.26
C VAL A 191 -10.11 -6.40 -24.20
N LEU A 192 -10.08 -5.31 -23.42
CA LEU A 192 -11.18 -4.37 -23.23
C LEU A 192 -11.08 -3.28 -24.29
N ASP A 193 -11.80 -3.45 -25.41
CA ASP A 193 -11.63 -2.61 -26.61
C ASP A 193 -12.90 -2.61 -27.51
N THR A 194 -12.77 -2.40 -28.82
CA THR A 194 -13.83 -2.43 -29.86
C THR A 194 -14.38 -3.83 -30.15
N GLY A 195 -13.85 -4.85 -29.46
CA GLY A 195 -14.08 -6.25 -29.75
C GLY A 195 -12.94 -6.86 -30.59
N VAL A 196 -12.92 -8.19 -30.66
CA VAL A 196 -11.86 -8.95 -31.35
C VAL A 196 -12.48 -9.86 -32.39
N ARG A 197 -11.91 -9.87 -33.59
CA ARG A 197 -12.26 -10.86 -34.60
C ARG A 197 -11.58 -12.19 -34.28
N ILE A 198 -12.19 -12.93 -33.36
CA ILE A 198 -11.62 -14.15 -32.76
C ILE A 198 -11.30 -15.26 -33.77
N SER A 199 -11.89 -15.23 -34.96
CA SER A 199 -11.63 -16.17 -36.05
C SER A 199 -10.33 -15.92 -36.82
N HIS A 200 -9.68 -14.76 -36.60
CA HIS A 200 -8.48 -14.37 -37.33
C HIS A 200 -7.35 -15.40 -37.17
N VAL A 201 -6.63 -15.69 -38.27
CA VAL A 201 -5.63 -16.78 -38.31
C VAL A 201 -4.51 -16.60 -37.29
N GLU A 202 -4.20 -15.35 -36.95
CA GLU A 202 -3.19 -15.01 -35.93
C GLU A 202 -3.49 -15.59 -34.55
N PHE A 203 -4.76 -15.86 -34.22
CA PHE A 203 -5.10 -16.44 -32.94
C PHE A 203 -5.05 -17.97 -32.96
N ASN A 204 -5.21 -18.61 -34.12
CA ASN A 204 -5.21 -20.07 -34.26
C ASN A 204 -6.08 -20.78 -33.19
N GLY A 205 -7.28 -20.25 -32.95
CA GLY A 205 -8.23 -20.76 -31.94
C GLY A 205 -7.98 -20.33 -30.49
N ARG A 206 -6.96 -19.51 -30.21
CA ARG A 206 -6.64 -19.01 -28.85
C ARG A 206 -7.43 -17.77 -28.44
N ALA A 207 -8.18 -17.15 -29.35
CA ALA A 207 -9.07 -16.05 -29.02
C ALA A 207 -10.49 -16.57 -28.77
N GLN A 208 -11.12 -16.08 -27.71
CA GLN A 208 -12.43 -16.53 -27.23
C GLN A 208 -13.38 -15.33 -27.10
N ALA A 209 -14.67 -15.60 -27.31
CA ALA A 209 -15.73 -14.66 -27.02
C ALA A 209 -15.84 -14.46 -25.50
N GLY A 210 -15.97 -13.20 -25.06
CA GLY A 210 -16.17 -12.84 -23.67
C GLY A 210 -17.49 -12.11 -23.46
N TRP A 211 -17.46 -10.78 -23.44
CA TRP A 211 -18.62 -9.96 -23.04
C TRP A 211 -18.75 -8.63 -23.78
N SER A 212 -19.95 -8.06 -23.78
CA SER A 212 -20.23 -6.68 -24.20
C SER A 212 -21.44 -6.10 -23.45
N PRO A 213 -21.48 -4.79 -23.17
CA PRO A 213 -22.49 -4.16 -22.30
C PRO A 213 -23.91 -4.15 -22.86
N TYR A 214 -24.07 -3.93 -24.16
CA TYR A 214 -25.38 -3.80 -24.80
C TYR A 214 -25.76 -5.01 -25.65
N CYS A 215 -24.94 -6.07 -25.61
CA CYS A 215 -25.23 -7.36 -26.21
C CYS A 215 -24.69 -8.54 -25.35
N PRO A 216 -24.93 -8.56 -24.03
CA PRO A 216 -24.32 -9.56 -23.15
C PRO A 216 -24.84 -10.98 -23.38
N THR A 217 -26.11 -11.15 -23.79
CA THR A 217 -26.70 -12.48 -24.07
C THR A 217 -26.82 -12.78 -25.56
N GLY A 218 -26.72 -11.76 -26.42
CA GLY A 218 -26.94 -11.90 -27.86
C GLY A 218 -28.41 -11.80 -28.28
N SER A 219 -29.31 -11.56 -27.32
CA SER A 219 -30.76 -11.45 -27.56
C SER A 219 -31.27 -10.00 -27.47
N GLU A 220 -30.42 -9.06 -27.05
CA GLU A 220 -30.77 -7.67 -26.85
C GLU A 220 -31.02 -6.93 -28.18
N SER A 221 -31.96 -5.99 -28.16
CA SER A 221 -32.24 -5.12 -29.31
C SER A 221 -31.05 -4.21 -29.58
N GLY A 222 -30.36 -4.41 -30.71
CA GLY A 222 -29.17 -3.65 -31.10
C GLY A 222 -27.89 -4.49 -31.20
N CYS A 223 -27.94 -5.76 -30.77
CA CYS A 223 -26.90 -6.74 -31.08
C CYS A 223 -26.59 -6.80 -32.59
N PHE A 224 -25.33 -7.14 -32.91
CA PHE A 224 -24.79 -7.33 -34.26
C PHE A 224 -24.74 -6.07 -35.14
N SER A 225 -24.99 -4.88 -34.57
CA SER A 225 -24.85 -3.60 -35.28
C SER A 225 -23.55 -2.90 -34.88
N SER A 226 -23.52 -2.33 -33.67
CA SER A 226 -22.34 -1.68 -33.09
C SER A 226 -21.81 -2.43 -31.85
N TRP A 227 -22.61 -3.36 -31.30
CA TRP A 227 -22.25 -4.25 -30.20
C TRP A 227 -22.48 -5.70 -30.58
N PHE A 228 -21.53 -6.58 -30.26
CA PHE A 228 -21.53 -7.98 -30.66
C PHE A 228 -21.55 -8.89 -29.43
N PRO A 229 -22.25 -10.04 -29.49
CA PRO A 229 -22.27 -10.98 -28.38
C PRO A 229 -20.87 -11.52 -28.12
N GLY A 230 -20.48 -11.44 -26.85
CA GLY A 230 -19.14 -11.79 -26.40
C GLY A 230 -18.00 -10.98 -27.05
N GLY A 231 -18.30 -9.80 -27.61
CA GLY A 231 -17.30 -8.97 -28.29
C GLY A 231 -16.68 -9.60 -29.54
N ALA A 232 -17.26 -10.69 -30.05
CA ALA A 232 -16.78 -11.39 -31.24
C ALA A 232 -17.21 -10.63 -32.50
N VAL A 233 -16.39 -9.69 -32.96
CA VAL A 233 -16.75 -8.76 -34.03
C VAL A 233 -16.44 -9.30 -35.42
N GLY A 234 -17.21 -8.81 -36.40
CA GLY A 234 -17.00 -9.09 -37.83
C GLY A 234 -16.27 -7.97 -38.57
N SER A 235 -16.20 -8.10 -39.90
CA SER A 235 -15.43 -7.23 -40.79
C SER A 235 -15.92 -5.79 -40.93
N SER A 236 -17.16 -5.51 -40.49
CA SER A 236 -17.76 -4.17 -40.53
C SER A 236 -17.49 -3.34 -39.28
N CYS A 237 -16.86 -3.92 -38.25
CA CYS A 237 -16.58 -3.23 -36.99
C CYS A 237 -15.21 -2.53 -37.02
N ASN A 238 -14.89 -1.74 -36.01
CA ASN A 238 -13.56 -1.17 -35.84
C ASN A 238 -12.53 -2.28 -35.51
N GLY A 239 -11.40 -2.28 -36.22
CA GLY A 239 -10.35 -3.31 -36.07
C GLY A 239 -9.38 -3.10 -34.91
N HIS A 240 -9.48 -1.99 -34.18
CA HIS A 240 -8.55 -1.60 -33.11
C HIS A 240 -8.33 -2.72 -32.07
N GLY A 241 -9.41 -3.32 -31.55
CA GLY A 241 -9.29 -4.41 -30.58
C GLY A 241 -8.65 -5.68 -31.15
N THR A 242 -8.86 -5.95 -32.44
CA THR A 242 -8.21 -7.07 -33.13
C THR A 242 -6.70 -6.82 -33.30
N HIS A 243 -6.31 -5.56 -33.55
CA HIS A 243 -4.91 -5.13 -33.63
C HIS A 243 -4.20 -5.29 -32.28
N CYS A 244 -4.81 -4.78 -31.21
CA CYS A 244 -4.29 -4.92 -29.86
C CYS A 244 -4.15 -6.40 -29.46
N ALA A 245 -5.19 -7.21 -29.69
CA ALA A 245 -5.14 -8.65 -29.43
C ALA A 245 -4.04 -9.36 -30.23
N GLY A 246 -3.86 -9.00 -31.50
CA GLY A 246 -2.81 -9.54 -32.36
C GLY A 246 -1.40 -9.20 -31.87
N THR A 247 -1.19 -7.99 -31.33
CA THR A 247 0.09 -7.56 -30.77
C THR A 247 0.39 -8.28 -29.45
N ILE A 248 -0.65 -8.59 -28.65
CA ILE A 248 -0.50 -9.38 -27.41
C ILE A 248 -0.12 -10.82 -27.74
N ALA A 249 -0.91 -11.50 -28.57
CA ALA A 249 -0.85 -12.96 -28.68
C ALA A 249 -0.99 -13.51 -30.11
N GLY A 250 -0.81 -12.73 -31.16
CA GLY A 250 -0.76 -13.24 -32.54
C GLY A 250 0.37 -14.26 -32.75
N THR A 251 0.17 -15.23 -33.64
CA THR A 251 1.19 -16.21 -34.00
C THR A 251 2.45 -15.55 -34.58
N GLN A 252 2.28 -14.58 -35.48
CA GLN A 252 3.35 -13.86 -36.15
C GLN A 252 3.61 -12.50 -35.50
N TYR A 253 2.56 -11.80 -35.05
CA TYR A 253 2.65 -10.42 -34.54
C TYR A 253 2.68 -10.32 -33.01
N GLY A 254 2.38 -11.41 -32.30
CA GLY A 254 2.25 -11.41 -30.84
C GLY A 254 3.55 -11.55 -30.09
N VAL A 255 3.62 -10.83 -28.96
CA VAL A 255 4.64 -10.99 -27.91
C VAL A 255 4.47 -12.35 -27.21
N ALA A 256 3.31 -12.60 -26.59
CA ALA A 256 2.96 -13.84 -25.90
C ALA A 256 2.27 -14.85 -26.83
N LYS A 257 3.04 -15.51 -27.68
CA LYS A 257 2.55 -16.38 -28.78
C LYS A 257 1.67 -17.57 -28.36
N ALA A 258 1.60 -17.92 -27.09
CA ALA A 258 0.77 -19.01 -26.55
C ALA A 258 -0.28 -18.54 -25.53
N ALA A 259 -0.40 -17.24 -25.27
CA ALA A 259 -1.46 -16.70 -24.41
C ALA A 259 -2.84 -16.87 -25.05
N THR A 260 -3.86 -16.93 -24.19
CA THR A 260 -5.29 -16.94 -24.58
C THR A 260 -5.82 -15.52 -24.57
N ILE A 261 -6.55 -15.11 -25.62
CA ILE A 261 -7.25 -13.83 -25.67
C ILE A 261 -8.72 -14.03 -25.33
N VAL A 262 -9.28 -13.17 -24.48
CA VAL A 262 -10.72 -13.07 -24.26
C VAL A 262 -11.18 -11.68 -24.67
N SER A 263 -12.15 -11.61 -25.60
CA SER A 263 -12.68 -10.34 -26.07
C SER A 263 -13.69 -9.76 -25.08
N VAL A 264 -13.47 -8.52 -24.64
CA VAL A 264 -14.43 -7.75 -23.86
C VAL A 264 -14.69 -6.46 -24.60
N GLN A 265 -15.80 -6.38 -25.31
CA GLN A 265 -16.13 -5.19 -26.09
C GLN A 265 -16.69 -4.12 -25.14
N VAL A 266 -15.94 -3.04 -24.92
CA VAL A 266 -16.36 -1.86 -24.13
C VAL A 266 -16.41 -0.58 -24.97
N LEU A 267 -15.92 -0.67 -26.21
CA LEU A 267 -16.08 0.34 -27.25
C LEU A 267 -16.92 -0.27 -28.38
N ASN A 268 -17.82 0.53 -28.92
CA ASN A 268 -18.69 0.12 -30.00
C ASN A 268 -17.92 0.10 -31.34
N CYS A 269 -18.58 -0.25 -32.45
CA CYS A 269 -17.92 -0.32 -33.76
C CYS A 269 -17.48 1.02 -34.34
N GLU A 270 -17.88 2.15 -33.76
CA GLU A 270 -17.36 3.47 -34.07
C GLU A 270 -16.17 3.87 -33.18
N GLY A 271 -15.70 2.97 -32.30
CA GLY A 271 -14.62 3.26 -31.36
C GLY A 271 -15.05 4.11 -30.16
N SER A 272 -16.33 4.07 -29.77
CA SER A 272 -16.89 4.89 -28.69
C SER A 272 -17.47 4.04 -27.56
N GLY A 273 -17.24 4.45 -26.32
CA GLY A 273 -17.81 3.83 -25.13
C GLY A 273 -18.06 4.85 -24.02
N SER A 274 -18.15 4.38 -22.78
CA SER A 274 -18.34 5.22 -21.60
C SER A 274 -17.59 4.65 -20.40
N ASN A 275 -17.30 5.49 -19.40
CA ASN A 275 -16.71 5.03 -18.14
C ASN A 275 -17.54 3.89 -17.51
N ALA A 276 -18.87 4.00 -17.57
CA ALA A 276 -19.76 2.96 -17.05
C ALA A 276 -19.56 1.60 -17.76
N GLY A 277 -19.49 1.60 -19.08
CA GLY A 277 -19.23 0.38 -19.87
C GLY A 277 -17.86 -0.23 -19.58
N VAL A 278 -16.84 0.61 -19.36
CA VAL A 278 -15.49 0.16 -18.99
C VAL A 278 -15.49 -0.48 -17.61
N ILE A 279 -16.09 0.14 -16.59
CA ILE A 279 -16.18 -0.42 -15.24
C ILE A 279 -16.90 -1.77 -15.27
N ALA A 280 -18.03 -1.88 -15.98
CA ALA A 280 -18.75 -3.13 -16.15
C ALA A 280 -17.91 -4.21 -16.86
N GLY A 281 -17.10 -3.82 -17.86
CA GLY A 281 -16.18 -4.72 -18.55
C GLY A 281 -15.05 -5.24 -17.64
N ILE A 282 -14.46 -4.37 -16.82
CA ILE A 282 -13.44 -4.75 -15.82
C ILE A 282 -14.05 -5.74 -14.83
N GLU A 283 -15.24 -5.42 -14.31
CA GLU A 283 -15.95 -6.30 -13.36
C GLU A 283 -16.24 -7.67 -13.96
N TRP A 284 -16.72 -7.73 -15.21
CA TRP A 284 -16.96 -8.99 -15.89
C TRP A 284 -15.66 -9.79 -16.06
N ALA A 285 -14.57 -9.13 -16.47
CA ALA A 285 -13.27 -9.77 -16.66
C ALA A 285 -12.72 -10.36 -15.36
N VAL A 286 -12.79 -9.60 -14.25
CA VAL A 286 -12.38 -10.06 -12.92
C VAL A 286 -13.21 -11.25 -12.45
N ASN A 287 -14.53 -11.20 -12.64
CA ASN A 287 -15.40 -12.31 -12.31
C ASN A 287 -15.08 -13.57 -13.13
N ASN A 288 -14.80 -13.43 -14.43
CA ASN A 288 -14.37 -14.55 -15.27
C ASN A 288 -12.98 -15.10 -14.85
N ALA A 289 -12.08 -14.21 -14.47
CA ALA A 289 -10.72 -14.50 -14.03
C ALA A 289 -10.65 -15.19 -12.66
N SER A 290 -11.71 -15.11 -11.84
CA SER A 290 -11.75 -15.67 -10.48
C SER A 290 -11.40 -17.17 -10.38
N SER A 291 -11.60 -17.92 -11.47
CA SER A 291 -11.20 -19.34 -11.57
C SER A 291 -9.70 -19.56 -11.88
N ARG A 292 -8.94 -18.48 -12.11
CA ARG A 292 -7.54 -18.46 -12.58
C ARG A 292 -6.72 -17.34 -11.90
N PRO A 293 -6.66 -17.27 -10.56
CA PRO A 293 -5.94 -16.22 -9.86
C PRO A 293 -4.45 -16.20 -10.27
N GLY A 294 -3.88 -15.01 -10.46
CA GLY A 294 -2.46 -14.81 -10.82
C GLY A 294 -2.09 -15.15 -12.28
N ARG A 295 -3.07 -15.54 -13.11
CA ARG A 295 -2.85 -15.87 -14.54
C ARG A 295 -3.72 -15.06 -15.50
N SER A 296 -4.06 -13.85 -15.09
CA SER A 296 -5.00 -12.99 -15.80
C SER A 296 -4.43 -11.58 -15.96
N VAL A 297 -4.55 -11.04 -17.17
CA VAL A 297 -4.15 -9.67 -17.51
C VAL A 297 -5.33 -8.97 -18.16
N ILE A 298 -5.62 -7.74 -17.77
CA ILE A 298 -6.53 -6.83 -18.49
C ILE A 298 -5.67 -5.86 -19.30
N SER A 299 -5.96 -5.75 -20.60
CA SER A 299 -5.36 -4.75 -21.47
C SER A 299 -6.44 -3.76 -21.90
N MET A 300 -6.21 -2.47 -21.62
CA MET A 300 -7.12 -1.37 -21.95
C MET A 300 -6.39 -0.33 -22.79
N SER A 301 -6.60 -0.39 -24.10
CA SER A 301 -6.10 0.58 -25.07
C SER A 301 -7.17 1.66 -25.31
N LEU A 302 -7.52 2.38 -24.24
CA LEU A 302 -8.58 3.38 -24.20
C LEU A 302 -8.29 4.40 -23.12
N GLY A 303 -8.94 5.57 -23.18
CA GLY A 303 -8.86 6.55 -22.12
C GLY A 303 -9.79 7.74 -22.31
N SER A 304 -10.11 8.42 -21.23
CA SER A 304 -10.79 9.73 -21.24
C SER A 304 -10.24 10.62 -20.12
N GLY A 305 -10.96 11.70 -19.76
CA GLY A 305 -10.59 12.52 -18.60
C GLY A 305 -10.56 11.70 -17.30
N VAL A 306 -9.91 12.25 -16.26
CA VAL A 306 -9.76 11.58 -14.96
C VAL A 306 -11.13 11.15 -14.41
N SER A 307 -11.20 9.89 -13.98
CA SER A 307 -12.36 9.30 -13.30
C SER A 307 -11.90 8.52 -12.08
N SER A 308 -12.40 8.94 -10.92
CA SER A 308 -12.12 8.26 -9.65
C SER A 308 -12.69 6.84 -9.62
N SER A 309 -13.85 6.63 -10.23
CA SER A 309 -14.53 5.33 -10.27
C SER A 309 -13.81 4.35 -11.20
N VAL A 310 -13.29 4.80 -12.34
CA VAL A 310 -12.45 3.96 -13.22
C VAL A 310 -11.14 3.59 -12.52
N ASN A 311 -10.48 4.54 -11.86
CA ASN A 311 -9.25 4.24 -11.11
C ASN A 311 -9.50 3.26 -9.96
N ALA A 312 -10.62 3.38 -9.26
CA ALA A 312 -11.03 2.44 -8.22
C ALA A 312 -11.32 1.04 -8.78
N ALA A 313 -11.96 0.93 -9.95
CA ALA A 313 -12.19 -0.35 -10.62
C ALA A 313 -10.87 -1.04 -11.02
N VAL A 314 -9.88 -0.26 -11.47
CA VAL A 314 -8.52 -0.76 -11.75
C VAL A 314 -7.85 -1.28 -10.47
N ALA A 315 -7.88 -0.50 -9.39
CA ALA A 315 -7.31 -0.90 -8.10
C ALA A 315 -7.94 -2.20 -7.57
N ALA A 316 -9.27 -2.34 -7.72
CA ALA A 316 -9.97 -3.55 -7.32
C ALA A 316 -9.64 -4.77 -8.20
N ALA A 317 -9.46 -4.59 -9.52
CA ALA A 317 -8.97 -5.65 -10.39
C ALA A 317 -7.56 -6.12 -10.02
N HIS A 318 -6.66 -5.17 -9.70
CA HIS A 318 -5.32 -5.45 -9.22
C HIS A 318 -5.33 -6.23 -7.90
N ALA A 319 -6.17 -5.82 -6.94
CA ALA A 319 -6.37 -6.52 -5.67
C ALA A 319 -6.97 -7.93 -5.85
N ALA A 320 -7.77 -8.15 -6.88
CA ALA A 320 -8.29 -9.46 -7.26
C ALA A 320 -7.25 -10.37 -7.95
N GLY A 321 -6.00 -9.94 -8.08
CA GLY A 321 -4.92 -10.72 -8.69
C GLY A 321 -4.94 -10.71 -10.22
N VAL A 322 -5.54 -9.68 -10.83
CA VAL A 322 -5.55 -9.45 -12.28
C VAL A 322 -4.67 -8.24 -12.60
N SER A 323 -3.56 -8.44 -13.33
CA SER A 323 -2.68 -7.31 -13.72
C SER A 323 -3.39 -6.44 -14.75
N VAL A 324 -3.33 -5.11 -14.59
CA VAL A 324 -3.99 -4.17 -15.51
C VAL A 324 -2.95 -3.35 -16.25
N VAL A 325 -2.98 -3.36 -17.58
CA VAL A 325 -2.07 -2.61 -18.46
C VAL A 325 -2.88 -1.64 -19.29
N VAL A 326 -2.47 -0.37 -19.32
CA VAL A 326 -3.26 0.72 -19.89
C VAL A 326 -2.42 1.63 -20.79
N ALA A 327 -3.04 2.20 -21.81
CA ALA A 327 -2.42 3.21 -22.66
C ALA A 327 -2.27 4.55 -21.91
N ALA A 328 -1.14 5.24 -22.08
CA ALA A 328 -0.92 6.56 -21.46
C ALA A 328 -1.78 7.69 -22.08
N GLY A 329 -2.24 7.53 -23.32
CA GLY A 329 -2.99 8.53 -24.09
C GLY A 329 -2.15 9.23 -25.17
N ASN A 330 -2.82 9.89 -26.12
CA ASN A 330 -2.21 10.36 -27.37
C ASN A 330 -2.29 11.89 -27.57
N ASP A 331 -2.39 12.64 -26.47
CA ASP A 331 -2.62 14.09 -26.50
C ASP A 331 -1.32 14.90 -26.29
N ASN A 332 -0.17 14.23 -26.08
CA ASN A 332 1.08 14.85 -25.65
C ASN A 332 0.88 15.68 -24.37
N GLU A 333 0.10 15.14 -23.42
CA GLU A 333 -0.20 15.74 -22.12
C GLU A 333 0.36 14.88 -20.98
N ASN A 334 0.19 15.37 -19.74
CA ASN A 334 0.49 14.56 -18.56
C ASN A 334 -0.54 13.42 -18.45
N ALA A 335 -0.08 12.17 -18.46
CA ALA A 335 -0.91 10.97 -18.35
C ALA A 335 -1.79 10.95 -17.09
N CYS A 336 -1.35 11.62 -16.02
CA CYS A 336 -2.11 11.77 -14.78
C CYS A 336 -3.44 12.52 -14.95
N PHE A 337 -3.66 13.22 -16.07
CA PHE A 337 -4.91 13.92 -16.37
C PHE A 337 -5.92 13.08 -17.17
N SER A 338 -5.66 11.77 -17.29
CA SER A 338 -6.55 10.84 -17.97
C SER A 338 -6.75 9.56 -17.16
N SER A 339 -7.89 8.91 -17.32
CA SER A 339 -8.16 7.58 -16.75
C SER A 339 -8.43 6.60 -17.89
N PRO A 340 -7.95 5.34 -17.78
CA PRO A 340 -7.33 4.72 -16.60
C PRO A 340 -5.84 4.99 -16.39
N ALA A 341 -5.17 5.80 -17.23
CA ALA A 341 -3.73 6.07 -17.14
C ALA A 341 -3.24 6.66 -15.79
N SER A 342 -4.11 7.37 -15.07
CA SER A 342 -3.83 7.92 -13.74
C SER A 342 -4.03 6.92 -12.59
N ALA A 343 -4.50 5.70 -12.86
CA ALA A 343 -4.69 4.68 -11.84
C ALA A 343 -3.32 4.14 -11.37
N PRO A 344 -2.93 4.29 -10.10
CA PRO A 344 -1.59 3.90 -9.63
C PRO A 344 -1.30 2.39 -9.69
N ASP A 345 -2.35 1.57 -9.64
CA ASP A 345 -2.26 0.11 -9.70
C ASP A 345 -2.23 -0.44 -11.15
N ALA A 346 -2.36 0.43 -12.16
CA ALA A 346 -2.14 0.05 -13.55
C ALA A 346 -0.64 0.06 -13.91
N ILE A 347 -0.28 -0.65 -14.97
CA ILE A 347 0.96 -0.40 -15.71
C ILE A 347 0.61 0.51 -16.89
N THR A 348 0.94 1.80 -16.78
CA THR A 348 0.64 2.81 -17.80
C THR A 348 1.76 2.93 -18.81
N VAL A 349 1.41 2.79 -20.08
CA VAL A 349 2.37 2.57 -21.16
C VAL A 349 2.44 3.75 -22.14
N GLY A 350 3.61 4.38 -22.20
CA GLY A 350 3.96 5.39 -23.21
C GLY A 350 4.43 4.76 -24.53
N SER A 351 4.37 5.54 -25.62
CA SER A 351 4.71 5.07 -26.96
C SER A 351 6.08 5.57 -27.42
N THR A 352 6.84 4.69 -28.08
CA THR A 352 8.08 5.03 -28.79
C THR A 352 7.99 4.80 -30.30
N THR A 353 8.90 5.47 -30.99
CA THR A 353 9.26 5.23 -32.39
C THR A 353 10.35 4.16 -32.49
N SER A 354 10.62 3.68 -33.71
CA SER A 354 11.67 2.69 -33.98
C SER A 354 13.10 3.21 -33.77
N SER A 355 13.27 4.51 -33.53
CA SER A 355 14.56 5.14 -33.20
C SER A 355 14.71 5.42 -31.71
N ASP A 356 13.90 4.77 -30.87
CA ASP A 356 13.82 4.97 -29.42
C ASP A 356 13.48 6.40 -28.99
N ALA A 357 12.98 7.26 -29.89
CA ALA A 357 12.40 8.54 -29.50
C ALA A 357 10.97 8.32 -28.99
N ARG A 358 10.57 9.06 -27.95
CA ARG A 358 9.15 9.15 -27.55
C ARG A 358 8.32 9.57 -28.75
N SER A 359 7.23 8.85 -29.01
CA SER A 359 6.28 9.26 -30.04
C SER A 359 5.73 10.64 -29.72
N SER A 360 5.71 11.55 -30.69
CA SER A 360 5.34 12.95 -30.48
C SER A 360 3.94 13.15 -29.88
N PHE A 361 3.04 12.20 -30.10
CA PHE A 361 1.68 12.17 -29.55
C PHE A 361 1.60 11.55 -28.15
N SER A 362 2.60 10.77 -27.71
CA SER A 362 2.48 10.01 -26.45
C SER A 362 2.35 10.95 -25.26
N ASN A 363 1.36 10.71 -24.40
CA ASN A 363 1.35 11.29 -23.07
C ASN A 363 2.60 10.89 -22.28
N HIS A 364 2.91 11.68 -21.26
CA HIS A 364 4.16 11.64 -20.50
C HIS A 364 3.90 12.00 -19.03
N GLY A 365 4.96 12.18 -18.23
CA GLY A 365 4.86 12.53 -16.80
C GLY A 365 4.90 11.32 -15.86
N SER A 366 4.65 11.58 -14.59
CA SER A 366 4.90 10.63 -13.48
C SER A 366 3.97 9.43 -13.46
N CYS A 367 2.81 9.50 -14.12
CA CYS A 367 1.89 8.37 -14.22
C CYS A 367 2.25 7.39 -15.34
N VAL A 368 3.33 7.60 -16.10
CA VAL A 368 3.83 6.62 -17.07
C VAL A 368 4.84 5.71 -16.36
N ASP A 369 4.64 4.39 -16.44
CA ASP A 369 5.50 3.37 -15.80
C ASP A 369 6.59 2.86 -16.72
N VAL A 370 6.29 2.73 -18.02
CA VAL A 370 7.19 2.14 -19.01
C VAL A 370 6.80 2.60 -20.41
N PHE A 371 7.76 2.62 -21.32
CA PHE A 371 7.55 2.88 -22.73
C PHE A 371 7.64 1.59 -23.54
N ALA A 372 6.90 1.50 -24.64
CA ALA A 372 6.98 0.38 -25.58
C ALA A 372 6.75 0.85 -27.03
N PRO A 373 7.10 0.03 -28.03
CA PRO A 373 6.83 0.33 -29.44
C PRO A 373 5.36 0.66 -29.70
N GLY A 374 5.08 1.87 -30.18
CA GLY A 374 3.70 2.31 -30.47
C GLY A 374 3.54 3.13 -31.75
N SER A 375 4.62 3.45 -32.47
CA SER A 375 4.52 4.08 -33.79
C SER A 375 4.68 3.08 -34.93
N ALA A 376 3.78 3.13 -35.91
CA ALA A 376 3.80 2.28 -37.08
C ALA A 376 3.92 0.78 -36.74
N ILE A 377 3.04 0.30 -35.86
CA ILE A 377 2.99 -1.10 -35.44
C ILE A 377 2.02 -1.86 -36.34
N SER A 378 2.52 -2.92 -36.99
CA SER A 378 1.70 -3.83 -37.80
C SER A 378 1.13 -4.95 -36.95
N SER A 379 -0.16 -5.25 -37.12
CA SER A 379 -0.84 -6.37 -36.44
C SER A 379 -2.14 -6.76 -37.13
N ALA A 380 -2.82 -7.79 -36.62
CA ALA A 380 -4.09 -8.30 -37.12
C ALA A 380 -5.17 -7.22 -37.21
N TRP A 381 -6.10 -7.38 -38.14
CA TRP A 381 -7.18 -6.43 -38.37
C TRP A 381 -8.50 -7.14 -38.66
N THR A 382 -9.62 -6.44 -38.48
CA THR A 382 -10.93 -7.10 -38.52
C THR A 382 -11.49 -7.32 -39.93
N SER A 383 -10.96 -6.66 -40.97
CA SER A 383 -11.58 -6.70 -42.31
C SER A 383 -11.59 -8.09 -42.98
N SER A 384 -10.71 -9.03 -42.58
CA SER A 384 -10.74 -10.45 -42.99
C SER A 384 -9.92 -11.32 -42.02
N ASP A 385 -9.93 -12.66 -42.17
CA ASP A 385 -9.19 -13.59 -41.26
C ASP A 385 -7.68 -13.49 -41.40
N THR A 386 -7.19 -12.74 -42.38
CA THR A 386 -5.77 -12.55 -42.66
C THR A 386 -5.43 -11.07 -42.81
N ALA A 387 -6.35 -10.16 -42.47
CA ALA A 387 -6.14 -8.74 -42.66
C ALA A 387 -5.10 -8.21 -41.66
N ILE A 388 -4.20 -7.37 -42.13
CA ILE A 388 -3.18 -6.71 -41.31
C ILE A 388 -3.32 -5.21 -41.49
N SER A 389 -3.11 -4.45 -40.42
CA SER A 389 -3.07 -2.99 -40.47
C SER A 389 -1.87 -2.45 -39.70
N THR A 390 -1.37 -1.29 -40.12
CA THR A 390 -0.28 -0.56 -39.47
C THR A 390 -0.82 0.75 -38.95
N ILE A 391 -0.85 0.90 -37.63
CA ILE A 391 -1.36 2.10 -36.95
C ILE A 391 -0.41 2.54 -35.85
N SER A 392 -0.64 3.74 -35.31
CA SER A 392 0.20 4.34 -34.27
C SER A 392 -0.65 4.80 -33.10
N GLY A 393 -0.15 4.62 -31.89
CA GLY A 393 -0.83 5.01 -30.67
C GLY A 393 -0.17 4.41 -29.43
N THR A 394 -0.40 5.02 -28.28
CA THR A 394 -0.15 4.37 -26.98
C THR A 394 -1.00 3.10 -26.84
N SER A 395 -2.11 3.00 -27.56
CA SER A 395 -2.89 1.77 -27.75
C SER A 395 -2.14 0.64 -28.44
N MET A 396 -1.06 0.91 -29.18
CA MET A 396 -0.18 -0.12 -29.75
C MET A 396 0.99 -0.45 -28.82
N ALA A 397 1.40 0.49 -27.97
CA ALA A 397 2.42 0.26 -26.95
C ALA A 397 1.90 -0.60 -25.78
N CYS A 398 0.71 -0.29 -25.27
CA CYS A 398 0.00 -1.04 -24.23
C CYS A 398 -0.01 -2.59 -24.46
N PRO A 399 -0.42 -3.11 -25.62
CA PRO A 399 -0.47 -4.55 -25.87
C PRO A 399 0.90 -5.24 -25.91
N HIS A 400 2.00 -4.52 -26.22
CA HIS A 400 3.34 -5.11 -26.09
C HIS A 400 3.65 -5.43 -24.63
N VAL A 401 3.35 -4.49 -23.72
CA VAL A 401 3.55 -4.68 -22.27
C VAL A 401 2.58 -5.72 -21.71
N ALA A 402 1.32 -5.74 -22.15
CA ALA A 402 0.36 -6.77 -21.74
C ALA A 402 0.82 -8.18 -22.17
N GLY A 403 1.39 -8.32 -23.37
CA GLY A 403 2.03 -9.54 -23.81
C GLY A 403 3.26 -9.92 -22.96
N ALA A 404 4.11 -8.95 -22.63
CA ALA A 404 5.26 -9.17 -21.76
C ALA A 404 4.87 -9.61 -20.33
N VAL A 405 3.83 -9.00 -19.75
CA VAL A 405 3.25 -9.45 -18.47
C VAL A 405 2.72 -10.88 -18.60
N ALA A 406 2.06 -11.22 -19.72
CA ALA A 406 1.59 -12.58 -19.94
C ALA A 406 2.74 -13.60 -20.09
N GLN A 407 3.84 -13.23 -20.73
CA GLN A 407 5.07 -14.04 -20.77
C GLN A 407 5.59 -14.31 -19.37
N LEU A 408 5.70 -13.27 -18.55
CA LEU A 408 6.16 -13.34 -17.17
C LEU A 408 5.28 -14.25 -16.30
N LEU A 409 3.96 -14.03 -16.30
CA LEU A 409 3.02 -14.85 -15.52
C LEU A 409 2.92 -16.29 -16.03
N GLY A 410 3.20 -16.54 -17.31
CA GLY A 410 3.29 -17.89 -17.87
C GLY A 410 4.50 -18.67 -17.35
N LEU A 411 5.61 -17.96 -17.09
CA LEU A 411 6.82 -18.53 -16.49
C LEU A 411 6.75 -18.63 -14.96
N ARG A 412 6.14 -17.62 -14.33
CA ARG A 412 6.12 -17.42 -12.87
C ARG A 412 4.69 -17.12 -12.39
N PRO A 413 3.81 -18.13 -12.41
CA PRO A 413 2.38 -17.96 -12.07
C PRO A 413 2.12 -17.62 -10.60
N GLU A 414 3.13 -17.72 -9.74
CA GLU A 414 3.08 -17.36 -8.32
C GLU A 414 3.27 -15.86 -8.05
N LEU A 415 3.67 -15.08 -9.06
CA LEU A 415 3.87 -13.65 -8.89
C LEU A 415 2.54 -12.95 -8.60
N THR A 416 2.54 -12.08 -7.59
CA THR A 416 1.44 -11.14 -7.40
C THR A 416 1.47 -10.08 -8.50
N THR A 417 0.35 -9.40 -8.69
CA THR A 417 0.23 -8.32 -9.68
C THR A 417 1.25 -7.20 -9.44
N THR A 418 1.47 -6.79 -8.18
CA THR A 418 2.52 -5.82 -7.81
C THR A 418 3.91 -6.32 -8.21
N ARG A 419 4.26 -7.57 -7.90
CA ARG A 419 5.58 -8.13 -8.25
C ARG A 419 5.76 -8.27 -9.76
N ALA A 420 4.70 -8.60 -10.50
CA ALA A 420 4.75 -8.62 -11.96
C ALA A 420 5.09 -7.23 -12.53
N SER A 421 4.44 -6.16 -12.03
CA SER A 421 4.72 -4.78 -12.45
C SER A 421 6.17 -4.36 -12.14
N GLU A 422 6.68 -4.70 -10.95
CA GLU A 422 8.06 -4.43 -10.54
C GLU A 422 9.08 -5.11 -11.43
N VAL A 423 8.88 -6.39 -11.74
CA VAL A 423 9.78 -7.14 -12.62
C VAL A 423 9.80 -6.53 -14.03
N ILE A 424 8.64 -6.15 -14.58
CA ILE A 424 8.59 -5.46 -15.89
C ILE A 424 9.42 -4.18 -15.88
N ALA A 425 9.28 -3.33 -14.84
CA ALA A 425 10.05 -2.09 -14.74
C ALA A 425 11.54 -2.34 -14.53
N CYS A 426 11.91 -3.32 -13.69
CA CYS A 426 13.31 -3.64 -13.43
C CYS A 426 14.02 -4.21 -14.66
N MET A 427 13.32 -5.04 -15.44
CA MET A 427 13.87 -5.63 -16.66
C MET A 427 14.01 -4.64 -17.81
N ALA A 428 13.14 -3.62 -17.86
CA ALA A 428 13.14 -2.61 -18.90
C ALA A 428 14.53 -2.00 -19.10
N THR A 429 14.85 -1.63 -20.34
CA THR A 429 16.10 -0.98 -20.69
C THR A 429 16.06 0.46 -20.20
N PRO A 430 16.92 0.85 -19.24
CA PRO A 430 16.93 2.20 -18.72
C PRO A 430 17.61 3.16 -19.70
N ASN A 431 17.17 4.42 -19.70
CA ASN A 431 17.81 5.52 -20.43
C ASN A 431 17.91 5.32 -21.95
N ALA A 432 17.05 4.46 -22.51
CA ALA A 432 17.02 4.22 -23.95
C ALA A 432 16.19 5.27 -24.70
N VAL A 433 15.16 5.82 -24.06
CA VAL A 433 14.18 6.68 -24.74
C VAL A 433 14.67 8.13 -24.81
N THR A 434 14.64 8.72 -26.00
CA THR A 434 14.95 10.14 -26.23
C THR A 434 13.69 11.00 -26.32
N ASP A 435 13.84 12.32 -26.26
CA ASP A 435 12.73 13.31 -26.33
C ASP A 435 11.67 13.16 -25.22
N LEU A 436 12.13 12.74 -24.03
CA LEU A 436 11.30 12.64 -22.83
C LEU A 436 11.24 13.96 -22.06
N PRO A 437 10.03 14.47 -21.75
CA PRO A 437 9.87 15.57 -20.81
C PRO A 437 10.34 15.20 -19.40
N ILE A 438 10.89 16.18 -18.69
CA ILE A 438 11.37 16.03 -17.30
C ILE A 438 10.25 15.46 -16.41
N GLY A 439 10.60 14.53 -15.52
CA GLY A 439 9.66 13.88 -14.61
C GLY A 439 8.90 12.69 -15.22
N THR A 440 9.23 12.31 -16.46
CA THR A 440 8.75 11.06 -17.09
C THR A 440 9.80 9.97 -16.90
N VAL A 441 9.36 8.76 -16.60
CA VAL A 441 10.27 7.60 -16.49
C VAL A 441 10.99 7.32 -17.83
N ASN A 442 12.25 6.89 -17.77
CA ASN A 442 13.01 6.48 -18.96
C ASN A 442 13.31 4.98 -18.91
N LEU A 443 12.26 4.19 -19.10
CA LEU A 443 12.29 2.74 -19.13
C LEU A 443 11.63 2.26 -20.42
N LEU A 444 12.35 1.53 -21.26
CA LEU A 444 11.84 0.93 -22.49
C LEU A 444 11.66 -0.58 -22.30
N LEU A 445 10.49 -1.11 -22.60
CA LEU A 445 10.13 -2.51 -22.41
C LEU A 445 11.21 -3.46 -22.95
N TRP A 446 11.57 -4.46 -22.15
CA TRP A 446 12.43 -5.57 -22.54
C TRP A 446 11.75 -6.90 -22.20
N ALA A 447 11.57 -7.77 -23.20
CA ALA A 447 10.72 -8.96 -23.17
C ALA A 447 11.29 -10.13 -24.01
N GLY A 448 10.58 -11.26 -24.07
CA GLY A 448 11.03 -12.44 -24.81
C GLY A 448 11.91 -13.39 -24.00
N GLU A 449 12.90 -14.02 -24.64
CA GLU A 449 13.82 -15.01 -24.05
C GLU A 449 14.52 -14.51 -22.78
N PRO A 450 14.92 -13.23 -22.65
CA PRO A 450 15.47 -12.74 -21.39
C PRO A 450 14.57 -12.92 -20.17
N MET A 451 13.24 -13.02 -20.35
CA MET A 451 12.30 -13.31 -19.25
C MET A 451 12.46 -14.73 -18.70
N THR A 452 13.09 -15.66 -19.43
CA THR A 452 13.38 -17.00 -18.93
C THR A 452 14.62 -17.04 -18.02
N GLU A 453 15.44 -15.98 -18.05
CA GLU A 453 16.71 -15.88 -17.33
C GLU A 453 16.60 -14.99 -16.07
N LEU A 454 15.41 -14.89 -15.47
CA LEU A 454 15.13 -14.05 -14.30
C LEU A 454 16.03 -14.34 -13.09
N SER A 455 16.58 -15.56 -12.96
CA SER A 455 17.54 -15.90 -11.90
C SER A 455 18.91 -15.24 -12.09
N ASN A 456 19.21 -14.78 -13.31
CA ASN A 456 20.45 -14.12 -13.69
C ASN A 456 20.33 -12.59 -13.70
N THR A 457 19.13 -12.05 -13.43
CA THR A 457 18.89 -10.62 -13.24
C THR A 457 18.67 -10.32 -11.76
N ASN A 458 19.27 -9.24 -11.25
CA ASN A 458 19.04 -8.74 -9.87
C ASN A 458 17.61 -8.20 -9.65
N CYS A 459 16.65 -8.56 -10.51
CA CYS A 459 15.27 -8.10 -10.52
C CYS A 459 14.34 -8.99 -9.70
N LEU A 460 14.83 -10.14 -9.20
CA LEU A 460 14.08 -10.97 -8.27
C LEU A 460 14.42 -10.61 -6.83
N PHE A 461 13.40 -10.15 -6.10
CA PHE A 461 13.38 -10.22 -4.65
C PHE A 461 13.51 -11.68 -4.19
N PRO A 462 14.04 -11.95 -2.98
CA PRO A 462 14.24 -13.31 -2.48
C PRO A 462 12.99 -14.17 -2.68
N PRO A 463 13.14 -15.47 -3.01
CA PRO A 463 12.01 -16.36 -3.25
C PRO A 463 11.03 -16.24 -2.10
N LEU A 464 9.74 -16.13 -2.42
CA LEU A 464 8.68 -16.16 -1.43
C LEU A 464 8.94 -17.34 -0.49
N PRO A 465 8.85 -17.15 0.85
CA PRO A 465 8.91 -18.28 1.76
C PRO A 465 7.92 -19.34 1.26
N PRO A 466 8.26 -20.64 1.39
CA PRO A 466 7.39 -21.71 0.91
C PRO A 466 5.98 -21.43 1.39
N SER A 467 5.02 -21.50 0.47
CA SER A 467 3.60 -21.32 0.80
C SER A 467 3.33 -22.11 2.09
N PRO A 468 2.64 -21.51 3.08
CA PRO A 468 2.16 -22.29 4.21
C PRO A 468 1.53 -23.55 3.63
N PRO A 469 1.82 -24.75 4.18
CA PRO A 469 1.15 -25.95 3.72
C PRO A 469 -0.34 -25.64 3.65
N ALA A 470 -0.97 -26.00 2.53
CA ALA A 470 -2.40 -25.75 2.31
C ALA A 470 -3.13 -26.03 3.63
N PRO A 471 -4.03 -25.12 4.09
CA PRO A 471 -4.70 -25.31 5.36
C PRO A 471 -5.21 -26.74 5.38
N SER A 472 -4.81 -27.47 6.42
CA SER A 472 -5.30 -28.82 6.62
C SER A 472 -6.82 -28.77 6.47
N PRO A 473 -7.45 -29.74 5.79
CA PRO A 473 -8.91 -29.77 5.68
C PRO A 473 -9.48 -29.53 7.08
N SER A 474 -10.43 -28.59 7.18
CA SER A 474 -10.97 -28.13 8.46
C SER A 474 -11.23 -29.33 9.37
N PRO A 475 -10.79 -29.29 10.64
CA PRO A 475 -11.13 -30.35 11.57
C PRO A 475 -12.64 -30.52 11.58
N PRO A 476 -13.17 -31.76 11.64
CA PRO A 476 -14.59 -31.94 11.88
C PRO A 476 -14.96 -31.16 13.15
N GLN A 477 -16.10 -30.49 13.12
CA GLN A 477 -16.62 -29.67 14.21
C GLN A 477 -16.40 -30.39 15.55
N SER A 478 -15.81 -29.68 16.52
CA SER A 478 -15.68 -30.19 17.88
C SER A 478 -17.05 -30.59 18.41
N PRO A 479 -17.22 -31.82 18.94
CA PRO A 479 -18.43 -32.18 19.66
C PRO A 479 -18.56 -31.28 20.89
N GLY A 480 -19.80 -30.89 21.21
CA GLY A 480 -20.10 -30.07 22.38
C GLY A 480 -19.48 -30.65 23.65
N VAL A 481 -18.97 -29.75 24.50
CA VAL A 481 -18.48 -30.06 25.83
C VAL A 481 -19.62 -30.68 26.65
N CYS A 482 -19.42 -31.92 27.13
CA CYS A 482 -20.30 -32.51 28.14
C CYS A 482 -20.15 -31.72 29.44
N TYR A 483 -21.24 -31.08 29.88
CA TYR A 483 -21.34 -30.55 31.23
C TYR A 483 -21.96 -31.61 32.14
N GLU A 484 -21.40 -31.72 33.34
CA GLU A 484 -21.85 -32.53 34.45
C GLU A 484 -23.25 -32.10 34.92
N ASP A 485 -24.30 -32.72 34.40
CA ASP A 485 -25.63 -32.67 35.01
C ASP A 485 -26.17 -34.09 35.15
N CYS A 486 -25.73 -34.76 36.23
CA CYS A 486 -26.20 -36.07 36.63
C CYS A 486 -27.65 -36.00 37.13
N ALA A 487 -28.63 -35.98 36.21
CA ALA A 487 -30.05 -35.94 36.56
C ALA A 487 -30.64 -37.32 36.91
N TYR A 488 -29.96 -38.44 36.61
CA TYR A 488 -30.48 -39.79 36.86
C TYR A 488 -29.36 -40.78 37.25
N SER A 489 -29.06 -40.90 38.55
CA SER A 489 -28.07 -41.86 39.09
C SER A 489 -28.70 -43.04 39.83
N SER A 490 -29.87 -43.52 39.40
CA SER A 490 -30.66 -44.49 40.20
C SER A 490 -31.18 -45.74 39.50
N ASP A 491 -30.82 -46.03 38.26
CA ASP A 491 -31.28 -47.23 37.54
C ASP A 491 -30.20 -48.30 37.29
N THR A 492 -29.01 -48.16 37.88
CA THR A 492 -27.92 -49.17 37.85
C THR A 492 -27.38 -49.53 36.45
N ASP A 493 -27.77 -48.79 35.41
CA ASP A 493 -27.26 -48.97 34.06
C ASP A 493 -26.16 -47.93 33.75
N CYS A 494 -25.13 -48.38 33.04
CA CYS A 494 -23.91 -47.63 32.76
C CYS A 494 -23.99 -47.08 31.32
N ASP A 495 -24.33 -45.81 31.18
CA ASP A 495 -24.58 -45.15 29.88
C ASP A 495 -23.33 -44.47 29.29
N ASP A 496 -22.13 -45.00 29.56
CA ASP A 496 -20.88 -44.45 29.04
C ASP A 496 -20.38 -45.20 27.80
N GLY A 497 -19.93 -44.42 26.81
CA GLY A 497 -19.57 -44.91 25.49
C GLY A 497 -18.50 -46.01 25.50
N GLY A 498 -18.80 -47.14 24.86
CA GLY A 498 -17.89 -48.26 24.65
C GLY A 498 -18.58 -49.39 23.86
N PRO A 499 -17.86 -50.47 23.47
CA PRO A 499 -18.46 -51.59 22.75
C PRO A 499 -19.58 -52.24 23.58
N GLY A 500 -20.83 -51.89 23.26
CA GLY A 500 -22.03 -52.33 23.99
C GLY A 500 -22.98 -51.21 24.44
N ALA A 501 -22.62 -49.92 24.31
CA ALA A 501 -23.44 -48.79 24.75
C ALA A 501 -24.43 -48.29 23.65
N GLU A 502 -25.57 -47.73 24.07
CA GLU A 502 -26.65 -47.29 23.17
C GLU A 502 -26.35 -45.93 22.46
N PHE A 503 -25.42 -45.12 22.98
CA PHE A 503 -24.98 -43.85 22.36
C PHE A 503 -23.44 -43.66 22.40
N SER A 504 -22.86 -43.16 21.30
CA SER A 504 -21.41 -43.17 21.03
C SER A 504 -20.70 -41.82 21.25
N LEU A 505 -21.13 -41.01 22.23
CA LEU A 505 -20.74 -39.60 22.31
C LEU A 505 -19.63 -39.23 23.33
N CYS A 506 -19.03 -40.20 24.04
CA CYS A 506 -17.94 -39.94 25.02
C CYS A 506 -16.73 -40.89 24.86
N SER A 507 -15.56 -40.46 25.32
CA SER A 507 -14.32 -41.26 25.31
C SER A 507 -14.24 -42.22 26.50
N TYR A 508 -13.73 -43.43 26.27
CA TYR A 508 -13.54 -44.48 27.28
C TYR A 508 -12.68 -43.98 28.46
N GLY A 509 -13.25 -43.90 29.66
CA GLY A 509 -12.53 -43.55 30.89
C GLY A 509 -12.50 -42.07 31.28
N ALA A 510 -13.42 -41.23 30.80
CA ALA A 510 -13.72 -39.94 31.43
C ALA A 510 -14.69 -40.18 32.59
N ASP A 511 -14.21 -40.06 33.82
CA ASP A 511 -14.79 -40.67 35.01
C ASP A 511 -15.70 -39.75 35.86
N CYS A 512 -16.85 -40.31 36.24
CA CYS A 512 -17.47 -40.13 37.56
C CYS A 512 -17.07 -41.31 38.46
N ILE A 513 -16.81 -41.05 39.74
CA ILE A 513 -16.33 -42.02 40.75
C ILE A 513 -17.46 -42.98 41.16
N ASP A 514 -17.55 -44.15 40.52
CA ASP A 514 -18.28 -45.33 41.02
C ASP A 514 -17.68 -46.66 40.54
N CYS A 515 -17.09 -46.74 39.35
CA CYS A 515 -16.65 -48.02 38.80
C CYS A 515 -15.39 -48.58 39.50
N GLY A 516 -15.58 -49.58 40.36
CA GLY A 516 -14.56 -50.19 41.21
C GLY A 516 -13.26 -50.71 40.56
N HIS A 517 -12.29 -51.00 41.45
CA HIS A 517 -10.85 -51.18 41.22
C HIS A 517 -10.39 -52.05 40.04
N ARG A 518 -9.37 -51.56 39.30
CA ARG A 518 -8.51 -52.36 38.41
C ARG A 518 -7.00 -52.22 38.79
N PRO A 519 -6.18 -53.28 38.67
CA PRO A 519 -4.86 -53.38 39.33
C PRO A 519 -3.67 -52.80 38.52
N PRO A 520 -2.49 -52.51 39.15
CA PRO A 520 -1.45 -51.64 38.57
C PRO A 520 -0.14 -52.31 38.07
N ARG A 521 0.71 -51.46 37.44
CA ARG A 521 2.20 -51.45 37.16
C ARG A 521 2.69 -51.82 35.74
N PRO A 522 3.85 -51.29 35.23
CA PRO A 522 5.16 -51.03 35.90
C PRO A 522 5.81 -49.62 35.69
N PRO A 523 6.96 -49.30 36.37
CA PRO A 523 7.55 -47.96 36.44
C PRO A 523 8.48 -47.58 35.25
N PRO A 524 8.80 -46.28 35.08
CA PRO A 524 9.35 -45.72 33.82
C PRO A 524 10.89 -45.76 33.70
N PRO A 525 11.43 -45.65 32.45
CA PRO A 525 12.87 -45.64 32.15
C PRO A 525 13.55 -44.28 32.43
N PRO A 526 14.91 -44.27 32.54
CA PRO A 526 15.69 -43.08 32.90
C PRO A 526 15.80 -42.04 31.76
N PRO A 527 16.05 -40.75 32.11
CA PRO A 527 16.03 -39.64 31.14
C PRO A 527 17.28 -39.58 30.24
N PRO A 528 17.13 -39.09 28.98
CA PRO A 528 18.23 -38.89 28.04
C PRO A 528 19.08 -37.64 28.32
N LEU A 529 20.33 -37.68 27.86
CA LEU A 529 21.34 -36.61 27.95
C LEU A 529 21.04 -35.42 27.00
N PRO A 530 21.53 -34.20 27.33
CA PRO A 530 21.15 -32.97 26.65
C PRO A 530 21.75 -32.80 25.25
N SER A 531 20.97 -32.20 24.36
CA SER A 531 21.36 -31.79 23.01
C SER A 531 21.96 -30.36 23.00
N PRO A 532 22.87 -30.04 22.06
CA PRO A 532 23.52 -28.72 21.94
C PRO A 532 22.57 -27.59 21.50
N PRO A 533 22.94 -26.31 21.73
CA PRO A 533 22.02 -25.17 21.71
C PRO A 533 21.54 -24.77 20.32
N THR A 534 20.27 -24.39 20.25
CA THR A 534 19.59 -23.72 19.13
C THR A 534 19.96 -22.23 19.05
N PRO A 535 19.88 -21.59 17.86
CA PRO A 535 20.16 -20.16 17.66
C PRO A 535 19.12 -19.26 18.35
N PRO A 536 19.44 -17.98 18.63
CA PRO A 536 18.58 -17.10 19.41
C PRO A 536 17.30 -16.68 18.67
N SER A 537 16.21 -16.73 19.42
CA SER A 537 14.85 -16.25 19.13
C SER A 537 14.74 -14.72 19.19
N ALA A 538 13.82 -14.18 18.38
CA ALA A 538 13.42 -12.77 18.30
C ALA A 538 12.89 -12.17 19.62
N PRO A 539 12.87 -10.84 19.83
CA PRO A 539 12.41 -10.24 21.08
C PRO A 539 10.89 -9.98 21.14
N TYR A 540 10.28 -10.57 22.18
CA TYR A 540 9.15 -10.13 23.04
C TYR A 540 7.71 -9.92 22.50
N ARG A 541 6.83 -10.92 22.77
CA ARG A 541 5.43 -10.73 23.23
C ARG A 541 5.38 -11.01 24.73
N CYS A 542 4.52 -10.32 25.47
CA CYS A 542 4.30 -10.58 26.89
C CYS A 542 3.58 -11.94 27.07
N SER A 543 4.18 -12.86 27.82
CA SER A 543 3.54 -14.10 28.30
C SER A 543 4.08 -14.42 29.68
N ASN A 544 3.22 -14.60 30.68
CA ASN A 544 3.59 -15.23 31.94
C ASN A 544 2.70 -16.44 32.21
N ASP A 545 3.31 -17.62 32.24
CA ASP A 545 2.89 -18.74 33.09
C ASP A 545 3.48 -18.49 34.48
N CYS A 546 2.65 -18.32 35.51
CA CYS A 546 3.09 -18.21 36.90
C CYS A 546 2.62 -19.42 37.72
N ALA A 547 3.57 -20.13 38.34
CA ALA A 547 3.34 -21.38 39.07
C ALA A 547 3.15 -21.22 40.60
N TYR A 548 3.36 -20.03 41.18
CA TYR A 548 3.09 -19.79 42.61
C TYR A 548 2.70 -18.33 42.86
N SER A 549 1.55 -18.12 43.51
CA SER A 549 0.86 -16.84 43.68
C SER A 549 1.01 -16.27 45.11
N SER A 550 2.19 -15.78 45.50
CA SER A 550 2.32 -15.25 46.88
C SER A 550 3.30 -14.11 47.17
N ASP A 551 3.88 -13.42 46.19
CA ASP A 551 4.56 -12.13 46.46
C ASP A 551 4.37 -11.05 45.39
N SER A 552 3.38 -11.23 44.50
CA SER A 552 2.77 -10.15 43.71
C SER A 552 3.76 -9.15 43.11
N SER A 553 4.73 -9.64 42.33
CA SER A 553 5.48 -8.79 41.39
C SER A 553 5.46 -9.43 40.00
N CYS A 554 4.52 -8.96 39.18
CA CYS A 554 4.49 -9.08 37.73
C CYS A 554 4.11 -7.69 37.22
N ASP A 555 5.08 -6.96 36.66
CA ASP A 555 4.97 -5.53 36.38
C ASP A 555 4.64 -5.23 34.91
N ASP A 556 3.50 -4.59 34.61
CA ASP A 556 3.27 -3.96 33.29
C ASP A 556 2.42 -2.66 33.27
N GLY A 557 2.52 -1.76 34.24
CA GLY A 557 1.78 -0.47 34.24
C GLY A 557 2.59 0.79 33.88
N GLY A 558 2.14 1.57 32.90
CA GLY A 558 2.76 2.80 32.37
C GLY A 558 1.95 3.29 31.17
N PRO A 559 2.32 4.40 30.51
CA PRO A 559 1.51 5.01 29.45
C PRO A 559 0.99 3.98 28.43
N GLY A 560 -0.33 3.96 28.18
CA GLY A 560 -1.00 3.05 27.24
C GLY A 560 -1.99 2.01 27.81
N ALA A 561 -2.41 2.07 29.09
CA ALA A 561 -3.39 1.14 29.68
C ALA A 561 -4.86 1.38 29.22
N GLU A 562 -5.71 0.36 29.25
CA GLU A 562 -7.07 0.35 28.66
C GLU A 562 -8.11 1.16 29.46
N PHE A 563 -7.93 1.33 30.77
CA PHE A 563 -8.85 2.08 31.65
C PHE A 563 -8.17 3.26 32.36
N ALA A 564 -8.88 4.39 32.43
CA ALA A 564 -8.34 5.68 32.87
C ALA A 564 -8.19 5.86 34.40
N TYR A 565 -8.52 4.85 35.20
CA TYR A 565 -8.46 4.90 36.66
C TYR A 565 -7.35 4.02 37.27
N CYS A 566 -6.56 3.32 36.45
CA CYS A 566 -5.48 2.47 36.93
C CYS A 566 -4.23 3.32 37.25
N ASP A 567 -3.69 3.19 38.47
CA ASP A 567 -2.43 3.80 38.90
C ASP A 567 -1.22 2.89 38.58
N LEU A 568 0.01 3.41 38.72
CA LEU A 568 1.23 2.69 38.37
C LEU A 568 1.47 1.51 39.33
N GLY A 569 1.21 0.26 38.90
CA GLY A 569 1.52 -0.97 39.65
C GLY A 569 0.38 -1.98 39.86
N GLU A 570 -0.70 -1.96 39.08
CA GLU A 570 -1.82 -2.93 39.15
C GLU A 570 -1.77 -3.95 37.98
N ASP A 571 -2.36 -5.14 38.14
CA ASP A 571 -2.12 -6.33 37.29
C ASP A 571 -3.07 -6.51 36.08
N CYS A 572 -2.67 -7.39 35.15
CA CYS A 572 -3.30 -7.54 33.82
C CYS A 572 -4.71 -8.16 33.83
N ALA A 573 -5.22 -8.61 34.97
CA ALA A 573 -6.56 -9.21 35.03
C ALA A 573 -7.66 -8.16 34.85
N ASP A 574 -7.38 -6.91 35.26
CA ASP A 574 -8.38 -5.83 35.34
C ASP A 574 -8.13 -4.69 34.33
N CYS A 575 -6.86 -4.41 33.99
CA CYS A 575 -6.50 -3.21 33.21
C CYS A 575 -6.24 -3.43 31.70
N GLY A 576 -6.42 -4.67 31.19
CA GLY A 576 -6.40 -4.98 29.76
C GLY A 576 -5.03 -4.80 29.05
N ASN A 577 -4.97 -5.11 27.75
CA ASN A 577 -3.73 -4.94 26.97
C ASN A 577 -3.32 -3.46 26.91
N ARG A 578 -2.02 -3.17 26.80
CA ARG A 578 -1.60 -1.83 26.40
C ARG A 578 -1.98 -1.55 24.95
N ILE A 579 -3.16 -0.99 24.75
CA ILE A 579 -3.58 -0.55 23.43
C ILE A 579 -3.31 0.94 23.32
N TRP A 580 -2.22 1.30 22.62
CA TRP A 580 -1.93 2.68 22.20
C TRP A 580 -2.93 3.13 21.11
N ASN A 581 -4.19 3.22 21.51
CA ASN A 581 -5.37 3.15 20.65
C ASN A 581 -5.66 4.42 19.82
N ASN A 582 -4.65 5.24 19.54
CA ASN A 582 -4.79 6.34 18.57
C ASN A 582 -3.55 6.57 17.69
N ILE A 583 -2.50 5.76 17.84
CA ILE A 583 -1.26 5.88 17.08
C ILE A 583 -0.97 4.61 16.27
N THR A 584 -1.47 3.45 16.67
CA THR A 584 -1.28 2.20 15.93
C THR A 584 -1.86 2.24 14.51
N THR A 585 -2.88 3.08 14.26
CA THR A 585 -3.44 3.33 12.92
C THR A 585 -2.51 4.16 12.01
N CYS A 586 -1.49 4.83 12.57
CA CYS A 586 -0.54 5.66 11.83
C CYS A 586 0.77 4.94 11.47
N TYR A 587 1.12 3.86 12.18
CA TYR A 587 2.38 3.09 11.98
C TYR A 587 2.17 1.62 11.64
N SER A 588 0.93 1.13 11.58
CA SER A 588 0.69 -0.24 11.10
C SER A 588 1.02 -0.31 9.61
N PRO A 589 1.85 -1.27 9.15
CA PRO A 589 1.84 -1.63 7.74
C PRO A 589 0.39 -1.99 7.41
N PRO A 590 -0.18 -1.49 6.31
CA PRO A 590 -1.49 -1.96 5.87
C PRO A 590 -1.46 -3.49 5.84
N THR A 591 -2.45 -4.14 6.44
CA THR A 591 -2.71 -5.57 6.22
C THR A 591 -2.84 -5.78 4.72
N ALA A 592 -1.75 -6.22 4.08
CA ALA A 592 -1.61 -6.53 2.66
C ALA A 592 -2.56 -5.74 1.74
N THR A 593 -2.50 -4.41 1.80
CA THR A 593 -2.97 -3.52 0.74
C THR A 593 -1.79 -2.71 0.26
N ALA A 594 -1.66 -2.65 -1.06
CA ALA A 594 -0.49 -2.18 -1.79
C ALA A 594 0.02 -0.81 -1.27
N ALA A 595 1.33 -0.74 -0.98
CA ALA A 595 2.01 0.54 -0.88
C ALA A 595 1.99 1.21 -2.27
N PRO A 596 1.68 2.51 -2.36
CA PRO A 596 1.69 3.23 -3.63
C PRO A 596 3.10 3.26 -4.23
N ARG A 597 3.18 2.92 -5.52
CA ARG A 597 4.41 2.79 -6.30
C ARG A 597 4.80 4.15 -6.91
N MET A 598 5.93 4.74 -6.51
CA MET A 598 6.58 5.85 -7.22
C MET A 598 8.11 5.66 -7.25
N VAL A 599 8.74 5.90 -8.40
CA VAL A 599 10.19 5.74 -8.67
C VAL A 599 10.95 7.08 -8.47
N PRO A 600 12.30 7.07 -8.38
CA PRO A 600 13.17 7.56 -7.30
C PRO A 600 13.39 9.10 -7.27
N ARG A 601 13.44 9.74 -6.09
CA ARG A 601 13.59 11.20 -5.91
C ARG A 601 14.34 11.62 -4.62
N ILE A 602 15.43 10.92 -4.33
CA ILE A 602 16.71 11.48 -3.85
C ILE A 602 17.72 11.09 -4.94
N VAL A 603 18.81 11.82 -5.19
CA VAL A 603 19.72 11.43 -6.29
C VAL A 603 20.14 9.98 -6.04
N GLY A 604 19.77 9.06 -6.94
CA GLY A 604 19.96 7.61 -6.82
C GLY A 604 19.33 6.88 -5.62
N GLY A 605 18.33 7.45 -4.91
CA GLY A 605 17.61 6.87 -3.77
C GLY A 605 16.10 6.60 -3.99
N GLY A 606 15.47 5.77 -3.14
CA GLY A 606 14.06 5.33 -3.25
C GLY A 606 13.11 6.05 -2.28
N PRO A 607 11.77 6.01 -2.51
CA PRO A 607 10.83 6.52 -1.52
C PRO A 607 10.93 5.67 -0.25
N VAL A 608 10.61 6.26 0.90
CA VAL A 608 10.48 5.45 2.12
C VAL A 608 9.38 4.39 1.93
N GLU A 609 9.64 3.15 2.33
CA GLU A 609 8.83 1.96 1.99
C GLU A 609 7.38 2.03 2.51
N TYR A 610 7.13 2.84 3.54
CA TYR A 610 5.82 3.16 4.07
C TYR A 610 5.80 4.58 4.67
N PRO A 611 4.64 5.27 4.72
CA PRO A 611 4.52 6.53 5.44
C PRO A 611 5.06 6.37 6.86
N ARG A 612 5.98 7.26 7.28
CA ARG A 612 6.54 7.28 8.64
C ARG A 612 7.47 6.10 8.96
N GLN A 613 8.17 5.55 7.95
CA GLN A 613 9.27 4.61 8.15
C GLN A 613 10.33 5.11 9.14
N TYR A 614 10.64 6.40 9.05
CA TYR A 614 11.54 7.08 9.97
C TYR A 614 10.72 8.08 10.79
N PRO A 615 10.18 7.69 11.96
CA PRO A 615 9.23 8.50 12.72
C PRO A 615 9.84 9.82 13.24
N TRP A 616 11.16 9.89 13.35
CA TRP A 616 11.88 11.09 13.79
C TRP A 616 12.12 12.12 12.67
N LEU A 617 11.67 11.87 11.43
CA LEU A 617 11.82 12.84 10.35
C LEU A 617 10.93 14.06 10.56
N VAL A 618 11.54 15.24 10.42
CA VAL A 618 10.88 16.51 10.63
C VAL A 618 10.94 17.37 9.37
N SER A 619 9.81 17.97 9.01
CA SER A 619 9.71 19.01 7.97
C SER A 619 9.56 20.38 8.64
N LEU A 620 10.51 21.30 8.43
CA LEU A 620 10.38 22.71 8.78
C LEU A 620 9.61 23.44 7.67
N GLN A 621 8.60 24.23 8.03
CA GLN A 621 7.74 24.93 7.06
C GLN A 621 7.56 26.42 7.33
N SER A 622 7.60 27.22 6.26
CA SER A 622 7.29 28.67 6.27
C SER A 622 6.93 29.22 4.88
N PRO A 623 5.67 29.16 4.38
CA PRO A 623 4.52 28.32 4.76
C PRO A 623 4.54 26.91 4.12
N SER A 624 5.54 26.62 3.30
CA SER A 624 5.84 25.32 2.68
C SER A 624 7.14 24.76 3.23
N HIS A 625 7.42 23.47 2.95
CA HIS A 625 8.69 22.83 3.29
C HIS A 625 9.87 23.63 2.73
N PHE A 626 10.90 23.85 3.55
CA PHE A 626 12.13 24.52 3.14
C PHE A 626 13.40 23.85 3.67
N CYS A 627 13.30 23.13 4.79
CA CYS A 627 14.39 22.34 5.38
C CYS A 627 13.85 21.11 6.11
N GLY A 628 14.72 20.10 6.25
CA GLY A 628 14.55 18.94 7.10
C GLY A 628 14.99 19.16 8.55
N GLY A 629 14.74 18.15 9.37
CA GLY A 629 15.10 18.11 10.78
C GLY A 629 15.00 16.70 11.33
N THR A 630 15.53 16.52 12.53
CA THR A 630 15.52 15.24 13.24
C THR A 630 14.97 15.43 14.65
N LEU A 631 13.93 14.69 15.02
CA LEU A 631 13.43 14.65 16.39
C LEU A 631 14.42 13.84 17.25
N ILE A 632 15.08 14.50 18.21
CA ILE A 632 16.10 13.91 19.10
C ILE A 632 15.64 13.85 20.57
N HIS A 633 14.48 14.45 20.86
CA HIS A 633 13.80 14.45 22.15
C HIS A 633 12.31 14.74 21.89
N PRO A 634 11.36 14.37 22.76
CA PRO A 634 9.94 14.68 22.55
C PRO A 634 9.65 16.18 22.31
N LYS A 635 10.52 17.07 22.80
CA LYS A 635 10.41 18.53 22.64
C LYS A 635 11.52 19.18 21.81
N TRP A 636 12.49 18.42 21.30
CA TRP A 636 13.65 19.01 20.63
C TRP A 636 13.92 18.40 19.27
N VAL A 637 14.07 19.29 18.29
CA VAL A 637 14.44 18.96 16.92
C VAL A 637 15.84 19.52 16.66
N LEU A 638 16.72 18.68 16.11
CA LEU A 638 18.02 19.07 15.58
C LEU A 638 17.89 19.32 14.07
N THR A 639 18.43 20.44 13.58
CA THR A 639 18.40 20.86 12.17
C THR A 639 19.66 21.67 11.85
N ALA A 640 19.79 22.16 10.61
CA ALA A 640 20.90 23.00 10.19
C ALA A 640 20.70 24.45 10.64
N ALA A 641 21.77 25.13 11.04
CA ALA A 641 21.70 26.53 11.48
C ALA A 641 21.40 27.49 10.32
N HIS A 642 21.87 27.19 9.11
CA HIS A 642 21.55 27.99 7.93
C HIS A 642 20.05 28.03 7.60
N CYS A 643 19.28 27.04 8.07
CA CYS A 643 17.83 27.01 7.95
C CYS A 643 17.11 27.91 8.96
N THR A 644 17.77 28.34 10.03
CA THR A 644 17.11 29.01 11.17
C THR A 644 17.78 30.31 11.60
N ILE A 645 18.90 30.67 10.98
CA ILE A 645 19.65 31.88 11.29
C ILE A 645 18.87 33.12 10.83
N GLY A 646 18.60 34.04 11.76
CA GLY A 646 17.82 35.26 11.48
C GLY A 646 16.29 35.06 11.50
N ASP A 647 15.82 33.82 11.63
CA ASP A 647 14.40 33.52 11.79
C ASP A 647 13.90 33.73 13.23
N SER A 648 12.59 33.98 13.35
CA SER A 648 11.91 34.03 14.65
C SER A 648 11.25 32.67 14.95
N PRO A 649 11.11 32.24 16.21
CA PRO A 649 10.41 30.99 16.53
C PRO A 649 9.02 30.90 15.90
N SER A 650 8.28 32.01 15.82
CA SER A 650 6.93 32.05 15.23
C SER A 650 6.90 31.99 13.69
N SER A 651 8.03 32.14 12.98
CA SER A 651 8.06 32.03 11.51
C SER A 651 8.19 30.59 11.03
N ILE A 652 8.50 29.64 11.92
CA ILE A 652 8.74 28.23 11.58
C ILE A 652 7.69 27.35 12.24
N THR A 653 7.03 26.51 11.44
CA THR A 653 6.19 25.42 11.95
C THR A 653 6.92 24.09 11.76
N VAL A 654 7.01 23.30 12.82
CA VAL A 654 7.55 21.94 12.78
C VAL A 654 6.42 20.97 12.48
N ARG A 655 6.60 20.12 11.46
CA ARG A 655 5.65 19.03 11.14
C ARG A 655 6.35 17.68 11.21
N ILE A 656 5.75 16.76 11.94
CA ILE A 656 6.27 15.41 12.18
C ILE A 656 5.28 14.41 11.61
N GLY A 657 5.81 13.37 10.96
CA GLY A 657 5.03 12.32 10.32
C GLY A 657 4.45 12.65 8.95
N VAL A 658 4.94 13.74 8.34
CA VAL A 658 4.64 14.10 6.95
C VAL A 658 5.18 12.99 6.04
N PHE A 659 4.36 12.49 5.12
CA PHE A 659 4.86 11.72 3.98
C PHE A 659 4.80 12.58 2.74
N ASN A 660 3.64 13.17 2.45
CA ASN A 660 3.41 14.11 1.35
C ASN A 660 3.31 15.57 1.84
N VAL A 661 4.13 16.47 1.30
CA VAL A 661 4.23 17.89 1.73
C VAL A 661 3.03 18.75 1.32
N TYR A 662 2.11 18.24 0.49
CA TYR A 662 0.86 18.92 0.11
C TYR A 662 -0.40 18.30 0.74
N GLU A 663 -0.36 17.02 1.11
CA GLU A 663 -1.51 16.30 1.68
C GLU A 663 -1.52 16.25 3.21
N TRP A 664 -0.52 16.87 3.87
CA TRP A 664 -0.44 16.88 5.34
C TRP A 664 -1.68 17.47 6.04
N ARG A 665 -2.46 18.33 5.36
CA ARG A 665 -3.70 18.92 5.90
C ARG A 665 -4.82 17.91 6.07
N THR A 666 -4.80 16.85 5.28
CA THR A 666 -5.80 15.78 5.26
C THR A 666 -5.29 14.51 5.95
N ASP A 667 -3.99 14.45 6.27
CA ASP A 667 -3.38 13.34 7.00
C ASP A 667 -3.49 13.54 8.53
N GLY A 668 -4.41 12.80 9.16
CA GLY A 668 -4.64 12.83 10.61
C GLY A 668 -3.47 12.32 11.46
N CYS A 669 -2.45 11.72 10.84
CA CYS A 669 -1.24 11.28 11.53
C CYS A 669 -0.19 12.39 11.63
N VAL A 670 -0.28 13.47 10.85
CA VAL A 670 0.69 14.56 10.91
C VAL A 670 0.49 15.38 12.18
N ARG A 671 1.58 15.64 12.89
CA ARG A 671 1.59 16.50 14.08
C ARG A 671 2.26 17.82 13.77
N SER A 672 1.56 18.89 14.14
CA SER A 672 2.05 20.26 13.95
C SER A 672 2.45 20.82 15.30
N HIS A 673 3.68 21.30 15.40
CA HIS A 673 4.22 21.91 16.60
C HIS A 673 4.73 23.31 16.28
N ASN A 674 4.36 24.28 17.11
CA ASN A 674 4.96 25.60 17.08
C ASN A 674 6.35 25.54 17.73
N VAL A 675 7.27 26.37 17.24
CA VAL A 675 8.58 26.53 17.84
C VAL A 675 8.53 27.69 18.84
N ILE A 676 8.98 27.44 20.07
CA ILE A 676 9.05 28.47 21.12
C ILE A 676 10.46 29.03 21.31
N ARG A 677 11.48 28.29 20.87
CA ARG A 677 12.88 28.71 20.98
C ARG A 677 13.73 28.11 19.87
N ILE A 678 14.61 28.94 19.30
CA ILE A 678 15.64 28.56 18.33
C ILE A 678 17.00 28.80 18.98
N ILE A 679 17.90 27.82 18.92
CA ILE A 679 19.27 27.91 19.43
C ILE A 679 20.22 27.50 18.31
N ASN A 680 20.71 28.48 17.57
CA ASN A 680 21.79 28.26 16.61
C ASN A 680 23.11 28.05 17.37
N HIS A 681 24.01 27.22 16.84
CA HIS A 681 25.36 27.09 17.41
C HIS A 681 26.04 28.48 17.46
N PRO A 682 26.67 28.87 18.58
CA PRO A 682 27.21 30.23 18.75
C PRO A 682 28.38 30.55 17.81
N GLN A 683 29.02 29.52 17.26
CA GLN A 683 30.13 29.61 16.31
C GLN A 683 29.71 29.24 14.88
N TYR A 684 28.41 29.21 14.58
CA TYR A 684 27.92 28.95 13.23
C TYR A 684 28.54 29.92 12.21
N ASP A 685 29.07 29.36 11.14
CA ASP A 685 29.40 30.05 9.90
C ASP A 685 28.82 29.26 8.70
N PRO A 686 28.76 29.84 7.49
CA PRO A 686 28.11 29.20 6.35
C PRO A 686 28.68 27.83 5.92
N TYR A 687 29.83 27.42 6.45
CA TYR A 687 30.46 26.13 6.13
C TYR A 687 30.62 25.23 7.36
N ASP A 688 30.85 25.79 8.56
CA ASP A 688 31.08 25.02 9.79
C ASP A 688 30.12 25.37 10.95
N ASN A 689 29.96 24.44 11.88
CA ASN A 689 29.05 24.55 13.03
C ASN A 689 27.59 24.78 12.62
N ASP A 690 27.20 24.19 11.49
CA ASP A 690 25.87 24.30 10.89
C ASP A 690 24.83 23.41 11.58
N VAL A 691 24.62 23.65 12.88
CA VAL A 691 23.65 22.93 13.71
C VAL A 691 22.81 23.89 14.55
N SER A 692 21.52 23.58 14.68
CA SER A 692 20.54 24.37 15.43
C SER A 692 19.54 23.46 16.14
N LEU A 693 19.09 23.91 17.32
CA LEU A 693 18.06 23.25 18.12
C LEU A 693 16.77 24.07 18.12
N LEU A 694 15.65 23.40 17.86
CA LEU A 694 14.31 23.94 17.97
C LEU A 694 13.59 23.32 19.16
N GLU A 695 13.13 24.15 20.10
CA GLU A 695 12.26 23.73 21.19
C GLU A 695 10.80 23.86 20.77
N LEU A 696 10.06 22.76 20.89
CA LEU A 696 8.64 22.67 20.57
C LEU A 696 7.77 23.16 21.74
N GLU A 697 6.68 23.85 21.44
CA GLU A 697 5.68 24.31 22.42
C GLU A 697 5.13 23.14 23.26
N SER A 698 4.87 22.01 22.60
CA SER A 698 4.32 20.79 23.18
C SER A 698 5.18 19.58 22.83
N PRO A 699 5.26 18.56 23.71
CA PRO A 699 5.95 17.32 23.36
C PRO A 699 5.23 16.62 22.22
N SER A 700 5.99 16.06 21.28
CA SER A 700 5.51 15.16 20.25
C SER A 700 5.28 13.76 20.80
N ASP A 701 4.26 13.10 20.26
CA ASP A 701 3.91 11.70 20.47
C ASP A 701 4.65 10.75 19.50
N TYR A 702 5.45 11.28 18.56
CA TYR A 702 6.29 10.50 17.66
C TYR A 702 7.56 9.99 18.35
N PRO A 703 8.03 8.77 18.02
CA PRO A 703 9.35 8.29 18.40
C PRO A 703 10.47 9.22 17.91
N PHE A 704 11.45 9.47 18.77
CA PHE A 704 12.65 10.25 18.47
C PHE A 704 13.88 9.34 18.41
N ILE A 705 14.93 9.77 17.69
CA ILE A 705 16.18 9.00 17.62
C ILE A 705 16.90 9.10 18.98
N GLN A 706 17.05 7.96 19.66
CA GLN A 706 17.57 7.94 21.04
C GLN A 706 19.10 7.96 21.09
N ARG A 707 19.77 7.48 20.04
CA ARG A 707 21.22 7.34 19.97
C ARG A 707 21.80 8.40 19.05
N LEU A 708 22.55 9.33 19.63
CA LEU A 708 23.46 10.18 18.89
C LEU A 708 24.82 9.47 18.82
N GLU A 709 25.50 9.54 17.69
CA GLU A 709 26.81 8.93 17.54
C GLU A 709 27.80 9.47 18.61
N ASP A 710 28.48 8.54 19.28
CA ASP A 710 29.55 8.83 20.23
C ASP A 710 30.90 8.65 19.52
N ALA A 711 31.83 9.58 19.79
CA ALA A 711 33.22 9.49 19.34
C ALA A 711 33.91 8.18 19.77
N ALA A 712 33.44 7.51 20.83
CA ALA A 712 33.98 6.25 21.32
C ALA A 712 33.55 4.98 20.56
N SER A 713 32.52 5.04 19.71
CA SER A 713 32.01 3.89 18.93
C SER A 713 31.56 4.33 17.53
N PRO A 714 32.50 4.72 16.64
CA PRO A 714 32.16 5.37 15.39
C PRO A 714 31.53 4.38 14.42
N ILE A 715 30.25 4.58 14.13
CA ILE A 715 29.55 3.92 13.03
C ILE A 715 29.81 4.71 11.72
N GLY A 716 30.13 6.00 11.83
CA GLY A 716 30.56 6.90 10.78
C GLY A 716 32.02 6.71 10.34
N VAL A 717 32.47 5.46 10.20
CA VAL A 717 33.80 5.15 9.64
C VAL A 717 33.76 5.11 8.11
N PRO A 718 34.84 5.50 7.41
CA PRO A 718 34.88 5.49 5.95
C PRO A 718 34.49 4.15 5.33
N GLY A 719 33.65 4.19 4.29
CA GLY A 719 33.10 3.03 3.59
C GLY A 719 31.86 2.41 4.23
N HIS A 720 31.46 2.80 5.45
CA HIS A 720 30.21 2.34 6.04
C HIS A 720 29.01 2.97 5.33
N LEU A 721 28.00 2.17 4.99
CA LEU A 721 26.79 2.65 4.36
C LEU A 721 25.88 3.30 5.40
N VAL A 722 25.46 4.52 5.11
CA VAL A 722 24.56 5.32 5.95
C VAL A 722 23.42 5.84 5.11
N THR A 723 22.29 6.13 5.75
CA THR A 723 21.08 6.60 5.09
C THR A 723 20.90 8.10 5.32
N VAL A 724 20.63 8.84 4.26
CA VAL A 724 20.08 10.20 4.34
C VAL A 724 18.65 10.20 3.85
N ALA A 725 17.77 10.95 4.52
CA ALA A 725 16.35 11.00 4.19
C ALA A 725 15.75 12.40 4.35
N GLY A 726 14.83 12.77 3.46
CA GLY A 726 14.22 14.10 3.44
C GLY A 726 13.26 14.32 2.26
N TRP A 727 12.99 15.60 1.96
CA TRP A 727 12.08 16.07 0.90
C TRP A 727 12.78 17.00 -0.10
N GLY A 728 14.11 17.01 -0.11
CA GLY A 728 14.91 17.85 -0.99
C GLY A 728 14.80 17.48 -2.47
N ASP A 729 15.41 18.31 -3.29
CA ASP A 729 15.46 18.18 -4.73
C ASP A 729 16.19 16.88 -5.14
N THR A 730 16.01 16.45 -6.39
CA THR A 730 16.56 15.16 -6.87
C THR A 730 17.70 15.36 -7.87
N SER A 731 18.12 16.62 -8.05
CA SER A 731 19.18 17.09 -8.92
C SER A 731 19.41 18.57 -8.62
N SER A 732 20.59 19.10 -8.92
CA SER A 732 21.00 20.49 -8.61
C SER A 732 20.14 21.62 -9.20
N LEU A 733 19.16 21.29 -10.06
CA LEU A 733 18.19 22.22 -10.68
C LEU A 733 16.76 21.62 -10.68
N GLY A 734 16.49 20.68 -9.76
CA GLY A 734 15.24 19.94 -9.67
C GLY A 734 14.09 20.75 -9.07
N LEU A 735 12.90 20.14 -9.05
CA LEU A 735 11.79 20.60 -8.21
C LEU A 735 11.77 19.76 -6.93
N SER A 736 11.44 20.38 -5.81
CA SER A 736 11.44 19.73 -4.49
C SER A 736 10.49 18.55 -4.44
N SER A 737 10.91 17.49 -3.74
CA SER A 737 10.15 16.25 -3.68
C SER A 737 8.83 16.47 -2.94
N ILE A 738 7.75 15.95 -3.53
CA ILE A 738 6.41 16.03 -2.93
C ILE A 738 6.19 14.99 -1.83
N ILE A 739 7.02 13.93 -1.78
CA ILE A 739 6.98 12.89 -0.75
C ILE A 739 8.37 12.63 -0.14
N THR A 740 8.46 11.95 1.01
CA THR A 740 9.73 11.62 1.67
C THR A 740 10.51 10.53 0.95
N TYR A 741 11.82 10.73 0.79
CA TYR A 741 12.74 9.77 0.18
C TYR A 741 13.94 9.48 1.07
N HIS A 742 14.68 8.42 0.73
CA HIS A 742 15.97 8.10 1.35
C HIS A 742 16.95 7.52 0.33
N VAL A 743 18.25 7.68 0.60
CA VAL A 743 19.32 7.05 -0.17
C VAL A 743 20.40 6.53 0.77
N GLU A 744 21.02 5.41 0.38
CA GLU A 744 22.21 4.91 1.03
C GLU A 744 23.47 5.43 0.33
N VAL A 745 24.33 6.06 1.11
CA VAL A 745 25.62 6.61 0.69
C VAL A 745 26.72 6.11 1.63
N PRO A 746 27.92 5.78 1.13
CA PRO A 746 29.03 5.43 2.00
C PRO A 746 29.62 6.70 2.64
N ILE A 747 30.11 6.58 3.87
CA ILE A 747 30.95 7.61 4.49
C ILE A 747 32.25 7.74 3.69
N VAL A 748 32.64 8.97 3.38
CA VAL A 748 33.89 9.30 2.71
C VAL A 748 34.96 9.64 3.75
N ASP A 749 36.17 9.16 3.51
CA ASP A 749 37.33 9.47 4.34
C ASP A 749 37.63 10.98 4.42
N GLN A 750 38.09 11.45 5.58
CA GLN A 750 38.27 12.88 5.85
C GLN A 750 39.34 13.52 4.95
N ASP A 751 40.43 12.82 4.65
CA ASP A 751 41.50 13.32 3.77
C ASP A 751 41.00 13.37 2.32
N THR A 752 40.21 12.36 1.93
CA THR A 752 39.56 12.31 0.61
C THR A 752 38.57 13.46 0.46
N CYS A 753 37.72 13.70 1.45
CA CYS A 753 36.78 14.82 1.42
C CYS A 753 37.50 16.17 1.41
N SER A 754 38.59 16.31 2.18
CA SER A 754 39.43 17.52 2.17
C SER A 754 40.10 17.76 0.81
N THR A 755 40.35 16.70 0.04
CA THR A 755 40.85 16.82 -1.34
C THR A 755 39.76 17.33 -2.29
N SER A 756 38.51 16.88 -2.12
CA SER A 756 37.35 17.38 -2.85
C SER A 756 37.02 18.84 -2.53
N TYR A 757 37.26 19.27 -1.28
CA TYR A 757 36.98 20.63 -0.80
C TYR A 757 38.20 21.27 -0.09
N PRO A 758 39.25 21.69 -0.85
CA PRO A 758 40.51 22.15 -0.27
C PRO A 758 40.35 23.35 0.66
N GLY A 759 40.67 23.14 1.95
CA GLY A 759 40.67 24.19 2.98
C GLY A 759 39.30 24.53 3.58
N SER A 760 38.24 23.78 3.21
CA SER A 760 36.87 24.04 3.68
C SER A 760 36.33 22.98 4.65
N ILE A 761 36.98 21.81 4.77
CA ILE A 761 36.54 20.71 5.65
C ILE A 761 37.22 20.82 7.01
N THR A 762 36.43 20.74 8.08
CA THR A 762 36.91 20.74 9.48
C THR A 762 36.55 19.43 10.19
N ASP A 763 37.08 19.22 11.40
CA ASP A 763 36.75 18.06 12.24
C ASP A 763 35.27 18.03 12.67
N GLY A 764 34.58 19.18 12.60
CA GLY A 764 33.14 19.31 12.80
C GLY A 764 32.30 18.73 11.66
N MET A 765 32.92 18.30 10.55
CA MET A 765 32.23 17.84 9.36
C MET A 765 32.49 16.35 9.08
N ILE A 766 31.51 15.71 8.44
CA ILE A 766 31.62 14.35 7.90
C ILE A 766 31.04 14.35 6.48
N CYS A 767 31.67 13.61 5.56
CA CYS A 767 31.24 13.55 4.18
C CYS A 767 30.68 12.17 3.84
N ALA A 768 29.67 12.13 2.97
CA ALA A 768 29.09 10.88 2.49
C ALA A 768 28.66 11.02 1.03
N GLY A 769 28.92 10.00 0.21
CA GLY A 769 28.64 10.03 -1.22
C GLY A 769 29.48 9.03 -2.01
N LEU A 770 29.16 8.86 -3.29
CA LEU A 770 29.92 8.01 -4.21
C LEU A 770 30.94 8.85 -4.99
N ASP A 771 32.12 8.29 -5.27
CA ASP A 771 33.16 8.96 -6.07
C ASP A 771 32.66 9.30 -7.48
N GLU A 772 31.86 8.42 -8.10
CA GLU A 772 31.26 8.64 -9.41
C GLU A 772 30.05 9.61 -9.37
N GLY A 773 29.64 10.04 -8.16
CA GLY A 773 28.43 10.82 -7.95
C GLY A 773 27.16 9.99 -8.10
N GLY A 774 26.05 10.65 -8.42
CA GLY A 774 24.75 9.99 -8.65
C GLY A 774 23.99 9.54 -7.39
N ARG A 775 24.56 9.68 -6.18
CA ARG A 775 23.84 9.59 -4.89
C ARG A 775 24.25 10.67 -3.89
N ASP A 776 23.27 11.46 -3.42
CA ASP A 776 23.49 12.52 -2.42
C ASP A 776 22.18 13.15 -1.93
N ALA A 777 22.26 13.91 -0.83
CA ALA A 777 21.24 14.87 -0.42
C ALA A 777 21.23 16.11 -1.33
N CYS A 778 20.14 16.88 -1.32
CA CYS A 778 20.01 18.06 -2.18
C CYS A 778 19.25 19.21 -1.51
N GLN A 779 18.95 20.26 -2.28
CA GLN A 779 18.27 21.46 -1.78
C GLN A 779 16.92 21.10 -1.15
N GLY A 780 16.71 21.47 0.12
CA GLY A 780 15.52 21.09 0.90
C GLY A 780 15.74 19.90 1.84
N ASP A 781 16.79 19.09 1.66
CA ASP A 781 17.19 18.08 2.66
C ASP A 781 17.99 18.69 3.82
N SER A 782 18.46 19.93 3.68
CA SER A 782 19.20 20.67 4.69
C SER A 782 18.59 20.52 6.08
N GLY A 783 19.38 20.15 7.07
CA GLY A 783 18.94 19.88 8.43
C GLY A 783 18.36 18.48 8.68
N GLY A 784 18.10 17.70 7.62
CA GLY A 784 17.68 16.30 7.73
C GLY A 784 18.76 15.36 8.27
N PRO A 785 18.40 14.14 8.69
CA PRO A 785 19.33 13.20 9.30
C PRO A 785 20.19 12.45 8.28
N LEU A 786 21.47 12.29 8.62
CA LEU A 786 22.32 11.19 8.16
C LEU A 786 22.43 10.19 9.31
N PHE A 787 21.97 8.95 9.11
CA PHE A 787 21.86 7.95 10.19
C PHE A 787 22.21 6.54 9.73
N ALA A 788 22.53 5.67 10.67
CA ALA A 788 22.71 4.24 10.43
C ALA A 788 21.72 3.43 11.26
N ILE A 789 21.28 2.30 10.72
CA ILE A 789 20.50 1.30 11.44
C ILE A 789 21.39 0.05 11.60
N PRO A 790 21.97 -0.20 12.79
CA PRO A 790 22.78 -1.39 13.02
C PRO A 790 21.99 -2.67 12.71
N GLU A 791 22.66 -3.64 12.09
CA GLU A 791 22.06 -4.90 11.69
C GLU A 791 21.42 -5.61 12.90
N GLY A 792 20.17 -6.06 12.75
CA GLY A 792 19.41 -6.72 13.81
C GLY A 792 18.80 -5.82 14.88
N SER A 793 19.02 -4.49 14.82
CA SER A 793 18.46 -3.55 15.82
C SER A 793 17.11 -2.93 15.44
N GLY A 794 16.72 -3.00 14.16
CA GLY A 794 15.51 -2.37 13.64
C GLY A 794 15.57 -0.83 13.69
N VAL A 795 14.50 -0.17 13.22
CA VAL A 795 14.39 1.30 13.14
C VAL A 795 14.56 1.96 14.51
N GLU A 796 14.12 1.30 15.60
CA GLU A 796 14.31 1.77 16.98
C GLU A 796 15.79 1.85 17.39
N GLY A 797 16.64 1.07 16.72
CA GLY A 797 18.07 1.07 16.91
C GLY A 797 18.84 2.13 16.12
N ALA A 798 18.17 3.02 15.39
CA ALA A 798 18.87 4.03 14.58
C ALA A 798 19.83 4.90 15.41
N VAL A 799 20.97 5.24 14.80
CA VAL A 799 21.99 6.13 15.36
C VAL A 799 22.19 7.32 14.44
N LEU A 800 22.05 8.53 14.98
CA LEU A 800 22.24 9.77 14.22
C LEU A 800 23.73 10.10 14.10
N ILE A 801 24.23 10.20 12.87
CA ILE A 801 25.65 10.38 12.52
C ILE A 801 25.92 11.82 12.08
N GLY A 802 25.02 12.40 11.30
CA GLY A 802 25.21 13.72 10.71
C GLY A 802 23.90 14.50 10.51
N VAL A 803 24.06 15.79 10.26
CA VAL A 803 22.99 16.71 9.85
C VAL A 803 23.34 17.26 8.46
N VAL A 804 22.42 17.16 7.48
CA VAL A 804 22.67 17.65 6.11
C VAL A 804 23.00 19.15 6.15
N SER A 805 24.15 19.54 5.61
CA SER A 805 24.67 20.92 5.73
C SER A 805 24.89 21.59 4.37
N TRP A 806 25.91 21.19 3.60
CA TRP A 806 26.24 21.82 2.31
C TRP A 806 26.93 20.86 1.33
N GLY A 807 27.15 21.30 0.09
CA GLY A 807 27.84 20.53 -0.96
C GLY A 807 27.95 21.31 -2.27
N ASN A 808 28.75 20.81 -3.22
CA ASN A 808 28.87 21.42 -4.55
C ASN A 808 27.98 20.72 -5.58
N GLY A 809 26.79 21.27 -5.81
CA GLY A 809 25.73 20.57 -6.55
C GLY A 809 25.18 19.37 -5.77
N CYS A 810 24.28 18.60 -6.38
CA CYS A 810 23.73 17.39 -5.78
C CYS A 810 24.30 16.17 -6.51
N ALA A 811 25.03 15.34 -5.78
CA ALA A 811 25.64 14.11 -6.28
C ALA A 811 26.56 14.29 -7.49
N LEU A 812 27.33 15.39 -7.50
CA LEU A 812 28.33 15.64 -8.51
C LEU A 812 29.53 14.71 -8.30
N ALA A 813 30.00 14.07 -9.38
CA ALA A 813 31.17 13.18 -9.31
C ALA A 813 32.38 13.91 -8.70
N GLY A 814 33.03 13.25 -7.72
CA GLY A 814 34.17 13.79 -6.97
C GLY A 814 33.83 14.81 -5.88
N TYR A 815 32.56 15.16 -5.67
CA TYR A 815 32.10 16.11 -4.66
C TYR A 815 31.02 15.47 -3.77
N PRO A 816 31.39 14.76 -2.70
CA PRO A 816 30.42 14.17 -1.78
C PRO A 816 29.66 15.24 -0.99
N GLY A 817 28.47 14.91 -0.49
CA GLY A 817 27.72 15.80 0.40
C GLY A 817 28.45 15.99 1.73
N VAL A 818 28.35 17.20 2.30
CA VAL A 818 28.97 17.58 3.57
C VAL A 818 27.89 17.72 4.64
N TYR A 819 28.12 17.07 5.78
CA TYR A 819 27.20 16.98 6.90
C TYR A 819 27.91 17.49 8.16
N ALA A 820 27.17 18.17 9.04
CA ALA A 820 27.69 18.47 10.37
C ALA A 820 27.77 17.16 11.18
N ARG A 821 28.95 16.83 11.69
CA ARG A 821 29.24 15.58 12.39
C ARG A 821 28.65 15.62 13.80
N VAL A 822 27.60 14.83 14.05
CA VAL A 822 26.84 14.89 15.31
C VAL A 822 27.72 14.61 16.53
N SER A 823 28.68 13.68 16.42
CA SER A 823 29.62 13.37 17.51
C SER A 823 30.44 14.57 17.98
N SER A 824 30.65 15.58 17.12
CA SER A 824 31.38 16.80 17.46
C SER A 824 30.52 17.83 18.22
N TYR A 825 29.19 17.65 18.23
CA TYR A 825 28.24 18.60 18.83
C TYR A 825 27.43 18.01 19.99
N THR A 826 27.67 16.76 20.39
CA THR A 826 26.92 16.08 21.47
C THR A 826 26.93 16.87 22.78
N ASP A 827 28.10 17.37 23.22
CA ASP A 827 28.21 18.21 24.43
C ASP A 827 27.36 19.48 24.34
N TRP A 828 27.40 20.15 23.19
CA TRP A 828 26.60 21.35 22.94
C TRP A 828 25.11 21.01 22.95
N ILE A 829 24.69 19.92 22.30
CA ILE A 829 23.30 19.46 22.26
C ILE A 829 22.80 19.19 23.69
N TRP A 830 23.52 18.39 24.46
CA TRP A 830 23.12 18.01 25.81
C TRP A 830 23.23 19.14 26.85
N SER A 831 24.04 20.17 26.60
CA SER A 831 24.06 21.37 27.44
C SER A 831 22.82 22.26 27.28
N ASN A 832 22.13 22.17 26.14
CA ASN A 832 20.95 22.97 25.82
C ASN A 832 19.62 22.24 26.03
N ILE A 833 19.65 20.90 26.05
CA ILE A 833 18.49 20.04 26.29
C ILE A 833 18.52 19.57 27.75
N PRO A 834 17.45 19.76 28.54
CA PRO A 834 17.39 19.18 29.88
C PRO A 834 17.49 17.65 29.81
N LEU A 835 18.49 17.07 30.47
CA LEU A 835 18.76 15.62 30.44
C LEU A 835 17.52 14.81 30.85
N PRO A 836 17.25 13.64 30.22
CA PRO A 836 16.38 12.65 30.83
C PRO A 836 16.96 12.20 32.19
N PRO A 837 16.14 11.83 33.17
CA PRO A 837 16.65 11.35 34.46
C PRO A 837 17.54 10.12 34.23
N PRO A 838 18.72 10.02 34.87
CA PRO A 838 19.61 8.87 34.70
C PRO A 838 18.94 7.59 35.23
N PRO A 839 19.23 6.41 34.63
CA PRO A 839 18.83 5.14 35.24
C PRO A 839 19.48 5.04 36.62
N SER A 840 18.66 4.75 37.62
CA SER A 840 19.12 4.63 39.01
C SER A 840 20.16 3.51 39.11
N PRO A 841 21.30 3.70 39.81
CA PRO A 841 22.25 2.61 40.02
C PRO A 841 21.55 1.46 40.78
N PRO A 842 21.90 0.20 40.47
CA PRO A 842 21.28 -0.94 41.13
C PRO A 842 21.57 -0.85 42.64
N ASN A 843 20.51 -0.77 43.44
CA ASN A 843 20.63 -0.82 44.89
C ASN A 843 21.34 -2.13 45.29
N PRO A 844 22.28 -2.11 46.25
CA PRO A 844 22.84 -3.34 46.78
C PRO A 844 21.70 -4.22 47.32
N PRO A 845 21.78 -5.55 47.15
CA PRO A 845 20.67 -6.44 47.46
C PRO A 845 20.22 -6.26 48.92
N PRO A 846 18.91 -6.11 49.18
CA PRO A 846 18.39 -6.07 50.54
C PRO A 846 18.71 -7.39 51.24
N ARG A 847 19.21 -7.32 52.48
CA ARG A 847 19.28 -8.51 53.34
C ARG A 847 17.85 -9.06 53.52
N PRO A 848 17.63 -10.38 53.35
CA PRO A 848 16.28 -10.95 53.39
C PRO A 848 15.59 -10.66 54.73
N PRO A 849 14.30 -10.24 54.71
CA PRO A 849 13.51 -10.09 55.93
C PRO A 849 13.14 -11.46 56.53
N PRO A 850 12.89 -11.55 57.86
CA PRO A 850 12.48 -12.79 58.50
C PRO A 850 11.07 -13.20 58.07
N THR A 851 10.87 -14.49 57.84
CA THR A 851 9.58 -15.14 57.53
C THR A 851 8.50 -14.82 58.57
N PRO A 852 7.25 -14.51 58.15
CA PRO A 852 6.15 -14.31 59.08
C PRO A 852 5.62 -15.65 59.63
N PRO A 853 5.12 -15.70 60.88
CA PRO A 853 4.55 -16.91 61.48
C PRO A 853 3.09 -17.13 61.07
N PRO A 854 2.54 -18.35 61.26
CA PRO A 854 1.24 -18.76 60.73
C PRO A 854 0.05 -18.18 61.52
N ASP A 855 -1.08 -18.04 60.82
CA ASP A 855 -2.36 -17.51 61.29
C ASP A 855 -2.83 -18.11 62.62
N LEU A 856 -3.20 -17.23 63.56
CA LEU A 856 -3.94 -17.53 64.78
C LEU A 856 -5.28 -16.76 64.77
N PRO A 857 -6.34 -17.31 65.40
CA PRO A 857 -7.73 -17.05 65.01
C PRO A 857 -8.27 -15.69 65.47
N ALA A 858 -9.30 -15.24 64.77
CA ALA A 858 -10.01 -13.97 64.95
C ALA A 858 -10.38 -13.65 66.41
N CYS A 859 -9.94 -12.48 66.89
CA CYS A 859 -10.42 -11.89 68.14
C CYS A 859 -11.64 -10.99 67.84
N ALA A 860 -12.83 -11.46 68.21
CA ALA A 860 -14.04 -10.66 68.19
C ALA A 860 -14.05 -9.61 69.32
N ALA A 861 -14.47 -8.39 69.01
CA ALA A 861 -14.67 -7.30 69.99
C ALA A 861 -15.90 -7.55 70.88
N ARG A 862 -15.82 -7.16 72.16
CA ARG A 862 -16.98 -7.04 73.06
C ARG A 862 -17.01 -5.68 73.78
N GLU A 863 -18.23 -5.31 74.16
CA GLU A 863 -18.77 -3.99 74.45
C GLU A 863 -18.13 -3.13 75.56
N ARG A 864 -18.52 -1.85 75.49
CA ARG A 864 -18.14 -0.69 76.31
C ARG A 864 -18.63 -0.78 77.77
N GLU A 865 -17.78 -0.38 78.70
CA GLU A 865 -18.19 0.37 79.90
C GLU A 865 -17.27 1.59 80.05
N CYS A 866 -17.79 2.81 79.83
CA CYS A 866 -17.13 4.04 80.25
C CYS A 866 -17.88 4.54 81.50
N LEU A 867 -17.22 4.45 82.66
CA LEU A 867 -17.77 4.92 83.94
C LEU A 867 -17.35 6.38 84.17
N LEU A 868 -18.34 7.24 84.45
CA LEU A 868 -18.13 8.62 84.93
C LEU A 868 -17.57 8.57 86.36
N SER A 869 -16.35 9.06 86.55
CA SER A 869 -15.84 9.36 87.90
C SER A 869 -16.00 10.87 88.15
N ALA A 870 -16.84 11.20 89.13
CA ALA A 870 -17.02 12.55 89.62
C ALA A 870 -15.79 12.98 90.43
N GLN A 871 -14.90 13.78 89.82
CA GLN A 871 -14.12 14.79 90.53
C GLN A 871 -13.70 15.91 89.56
N GLN A 872 -13.77 17.13 90.06
CA GLN A 872 -13.86 18.40 89.34
C GLN A 872 -12.68 18.73 88.41
N GLN A 873 -13.05 19.40 87.31
CA GLN A 873 -12.27 20.41 86.55
C GLN A 873 -11.29 19.99 85.45
N GLN A 874 -11.57 18.96 84.65
CA GLN A 874 -11.10 18.93 83.24
C GLN A 874 -11.86 17.87 82.43
N ASN A 875 -12.46 18.28 81.30
CA ASN A 875 -13.20 17.41 80.36
C ASN A 875 -12.30 16.32 79.74
N LYS A 876 -12.11 15.19 80.43
CA LYS A 876 -11.47 13.98 79.88
C LYS A 876 -12.22 12.73 80.35
N CYS A 877 -12.73 11.94 79.40
CA CYS A 877 -13.19 10.58 79.66
C CYS A 877 -12.05 9.59 79.36
N VAL A 878 -11.86 8.58 80.22
CA VAL A 878 -10.88 7.50 80.02
C VAL A 878 -11.64 6.19 79.85
N CYS A 879 -11.50 5.52 78.71
CA CYS A 879 -12.03 4.17 78.51
C CYS A 879 -10.86 3.18 78.50
N ARG A 880 -10.93 2.11 79.31
CA ARG A 880 -9.91 1.06 79.40
C ARG A 880 -10.41 -0.21 78.72
N TYR A 881 -9.59 -0.77 77.83
CA TYR A 881 -9.78 -2.11 77.31
C TYR A 881 -8.89 -3.09 78.07
N VAL A 882 -9.42 -4.24 78.48
CA VAL A 882 -8.65 -5.34 79.08
C VAL A 882 -8.51 -6.43 78.03
N TRP A 883 -7.27 -6.70 77.61
CA TRP A 883 -6.93 -7.73 76.63
C TRP A 883 -6.16 -8.85 77.34
N THR A 884 -6.40 -10.10 76.96
CA THR A 884 -5.62 -11.25 77.46
C THR A 884 -4.22 -11.26 76.87
N SER A 885 -3.24 -11.64 77.69
CA SER A 885 -1.79 -11.53 77.47
C SER A 885 -1.27 -12.18 76.18
N GLY A 886 -0.50 -11.41 75.39
CA GLY A 886 0.21 -11.93 74.21
C GLY A 886 0.56 -10.93 73.10
N CYS A 887 0.14 -9.66 73.15
CA CYS A 887 0.31 -8.70 72.05
C CYS A 887 1.23 -7.52 72.41
N ALA A 888 2.01 -7.04 71.44
CA ALA A 888 2.78 -5.79 71.53
C ALA A 888 1.97 -4.62 70.90
N PHE A 889 1.95 -3.49 71.59
CA PHE A 889 1.07 -2.32 71.37
C PHE A 889 1.49 -1.39 70.23
N PRO A 890 0.56 -0.56 69.72
CA PRO A 890 0.86 0.87 69.57
C PRO A 890 -0.09 1.75 70.39
N ALA A 891 0.49 2.82 70.94
CA ALA A 891 -0.06 4.09 71.41
C ALA A 891 -1.50 4.15 71.99
N GLU A 892 -1.59 4.70 73.22
CA GLU A 892 -2.80 5.30 73.75
C GLU A 892 -3.42 6.30 72.75
N VAL A 893 -4.70 6.11 72.40
CA VAL A 893 -5.47 7.10 71.66
C VAL A 893 -6.20 7.99 72.68
N GLN A 894 -5.74 9.23 72.85
CA GLN A 894 -6.51 10.25 73.55
C GLN A 894 -7.62 10.77 72.63
N VAL A 895 -8.87 10.65 73.05
CA VAL A 895 -10.02 11.15 72.28
C VAL A 895 -10.61 12.37 73.01
N THR A 896 -10.66 13.51 72.31
CA THR A 896 -11.33 14.73 72.77
C THR A 896 -12.81 14.62 72.42
N CYS A 897 -13.71 14.69 73.40
CA CYS A 897 -15.15 14.72 73.14
C CYS A 897 -15.55 16.12 72.63
N LEU A 898 -16.05 16.21 71.40
CA LEU A 898 -16.81 17.38 70.95
C LEU A 898 -18.20 17.33 71.59
N ALA A 899 -18.69 18.50 72.01
CA ALA A 899 -19.94 18.67 72.75
C ALA A 899 -21.19 18.26 71.98
#